data_AF-A0A350I7E0-F1
#
_entry.id   AF-A0A350I7E0-F1
#
_cell.length_a   1.000
_cell.length_b   1.000
_cell.length_c   1.000
_cell.angle_alpha   90.00
_cell.angle_beta   90.00
_cell.angle_gamma   90.00
#
_symmetry.space_group_name_H-M   'P 1'
#
loop_
_entity.id
_entity.type
_entity.pdbx_description
1 polymer ?
#
loop_
_entity_poly.entity_id
_entity_poly.type
_entity_poly.pdbx_seq_one_letter_code
_entity_poly.pdbx_strand_id
1 'polypeptide(L)'
;LSFTYNDFSDFRNLANRIFFKVNFDEAKIGIGDLTYFIKDLNKNKFFINNKGRQIVLDGKYYGRLNKLSGRNVKLYFNRDLQLEGSFDSRNISDGDNALFNVKVERLTTNVDFLEELIPGFKTPNNFEKIGDFNFLGRFDGYFKDFVAFGSLNTELGRAELDMRLDIKNGTKNANYSGEMGLVDFDLGAWTDDDNFGVVNFNTKVSNGKGLSLETAYADLTAKVESFDFKGYIYDDFILDGQLRKNKFNGVFKIDDENANFEFDGNVELREGRPYLDFQVDIKSLDLKNLNLAQDHLAISGNVDVNMNGKSIDDLVGNLLASNLKIQRKDSLYVLDTISISSKAKGLDSRILEIYSDIGAATIDGQFRIDNVVNAVKKIAKDNYPFYTSHWSTVDDVAVQNFDFDIYIKDSENIFALAGVPKLSIRDMRVNGSVRSDGGEIAITSSIPYVGYDNYQLFGGQINFNSIHNDGSLMMNIDSSLVDGKSFNPIDIIADINGDAININVKTDAIIDSIERLDIIVQITPDDRGIRLHLENNELIMLGNKWQFSNDNRIVLGKEYIDINNLSLTDDTKKIILRDINNEGLELQLENVDFAIANPFIDYDKMLFGGIMNMSMKLYKMYSSAPVISGNASIDEFLINNENFGKLEIDIGKTNVNPYEGLVSLVHPDHVIKSNISFNQENNILDATLIAKDLPLRIFEFIIPDGISETVGKADLDIAIKGPLDDLDLQGDGLIREGAVKVDYLGSKFFFDDQPIAIDRYLIDLTDDIITDNEDNVGLITGGIKHDLFSEFVMDLNITADNAIVLNTTKRENPLYYGYAQGKVSVDFAGPFDRADLKVEAITGPNTVLNVPVSYYQEGYDESFVSFVDRDNLDNQEITIINSNDDYKIKGLNIEMNVTLTKDAEMRIIFDESRQDILEGRGDGAVQMYIDRFGAFDVFGEFEIANGQYLFTSGEFVKKPFIIKPGGIIRWNGDPLDATLDIDANYIVRTPLNVFLAEYMVSNTGIEQEARSTQTTELILDLTGTIFKPIINFDIAFPDLQGELKTYADSKLRTLRTNEIELNNQVVQLIVFQTFLSSDGGITPGVSNSSLLTSAAGNTLSELVSNQLSNLLTGLLSEALSDNGLISGIDFKVGLRNNSGLFSTDAGALNFNEVEVDGRTRFRFLNERMSLKVGGNFVRNEDVIGGLGSYIAGNVVLEYFLTDERKLKVRLYGTSDIDFQSTSRRGKYGFGFGYRTEFGTLSEFQNGLGDSLEEVIDSELEEENKN
;
A
#
# COMPACT_ATOMS: atom_id res chain seq x y z
N LEU A 1 -86.04 -72.85 10.27
CA LEU A 1 -85.80 -72.99 8.82
C LEU A 1 -87.11 -73.31 8.13
N SER A 2 -87.55 -72.49 7.16
CA SER A 2 -88.76 -72.72 6.37
C SER A 2 -88.43 -72.66 4.88
N PHE A 3 -88.87 -73.66 4.12
CA PHE A 3 -88.79 -73.70 2.66
C PHE A 3 -90.19 -73.61 2.08
N THR A 4 -90.44 -72.65 1.19
CA THR A 4 -91.72 -72.55 0.47
C THR A 4 -91.49 -72.90 -1.01
N TYR A 5 -92.29 -73.82 -1.52
CA TYR A 5 -92.21 -74.37 -2.88
C TYR A 5 -93.59 -74.82 -3.36
N ASN A 6 -93.77 -74.96 -4.68
CA ASN A 6 -95.07 -75.32 -5.26
C ASN A 6 -95.22 -76.85 -5.39
N ASP A 7 -94.16 -77.53 -5.82
CA ASP A 7 -94.09 -79.00 -5.94
C ASP A 7 -92.70 -79.53 -5.54
N PHE A 8 -92.60 -80.78 -5.10
CA PHE A 8 -91.34 -81.42 -4.71
C PHE A 8 -90.31 -81.46 -5.87
N SER A 9 -90.78 -81.43 -7.12
CA SER A 9 -89.91 -81.31 -8.30
C SER A 9 -89.11 -80.00 -8.35
N ASP A 10 -89.53 -78.94 -7.64
CA ASP A 10 -88.84 -77.65 -7.57
C ASP A 10 -87.48 -77.74 -6.87
N PHE A 11 -87.25 -78.75 -6.02
CA PHE A 11 -85.94 -79.02 -5.40
C PHE A 11 -84.86 -79.39 -6.43
N ARG A 12 -85.22 -79.77 -7.66
CA ARG A 12 -84.25 -79.94 -8.77
C ARG A 12 -83.65 -78.62 -9.24
N ASN A 13 -84.32 -77.50 -9.00
CA ASN A 13 -83.85 -76.14 -9.29
C ASN A 13 -83.97 -75.28 -8.03
N LEU A 14 -83.29 -75.74 -6.98
CA LEU A 14 -83.38 -75.17 -5.64
C LEU A 14 -82.98 -73.69 -5.60
N ALA A 15 -82.00 -73.28 -6.42
CA ALA A 15 -81.51 -71.91 -6.42
C ALA A 15 -82.55 -70.86 -6.85
N ASN A 16 -83.46 -71.23 -7.76
CA ASN A 16 -84.42 -70.29 -8.36
C ASN A 16 -85.88 -70.52 -7.92
N ARG A 17 -86.24 -71.74 -7.50
CA ARG A 17 -87.65 -72.08 -7.23
C ARG A 17 -88.01 -72.11 -5.75
N ILE A 18 -87.05 -72.43 -4.89
CA ILE A 18 -87.29 -72.56 -3.45
C ILE A 18 -87.10 -71.20 -2.77
N PHE A 19 -88.12 -70.76 -2.02
CA PHE A 19 -88.02 -69.58 -1.16
C PHE A 19 -87.61 -70.01 0.26
N PHE A 20 -86.45 -69.55 0.70
CA PHE A 20 -85.89 -69.73 2.03
C PHE A 20 -86.41 -68.63 2.96
N LYS A 21 -86.78 -69.01 4.18
CA LYS A 21 -86.92 -68.10 5.32
C LYS A 21 -86.24 -68.75 6.52
N VAL A 22 -85.06 -68.27 6.85
CA VAL A 22 -84.16 -68.87 7.84
C VAL A 22 -83.78 -67.81 8.86
N ASN A 23 -83.85 -68.18 10.13
CA ASN A 23 -83.21 -67.45 11.21
C ASN A 23 -82.10 -68.38 11.70
N PHE A 24 -80.86 -68.03 11.42
CA PHE A 24 -79.72 -68.75 11.96
C PHE A 24 -79.34 -68.13 13.30
N ASP A 25 -78.90 -68.99 14.22
CA ASP A 25 -78.42 -68.66 15.56
C ASP A 25 -77.08 -69.39 15.68
N GLU A 26 -75.99 -68.65 15.41
CA GLU A 26 -74.61 -69.15 15.30
C GLU A 26 -74.45 -70.49 14.55
N ALA A 27 -75.15 -70.66 13.43
CA ALA A 27 -75.17 -71.92 12.68
C ALA A 27 -73.85 -72.18 11.97
N LYS A 28 -73.18 -73.29 12.30
CA LYS A 28 -71.93 -73.74 11.67
C LYS A 28 -72.24 -74.61 10.46
N ILE A 29 -71.84 -74.16 9.27
CA ILE A 29 -72.15 -74.82 8.00
C ILE A 29 -70.87 -75.06 7.22
N GLY A 30 -70.60 -76.31 6.81
CA GLY A 30 -69.55 -76.61 5.85
C GLY A 30 -69.92 -76.09 4.46
N ILE A 31 -69.04 -75.34 3.80
CA ILE A 31 -69.29 -74.90 2.42
C ILE A 31 -69.40 -76.11 1.48
N GLY A 32 -68.62 -77.17 1.72
CA GLY A 32 -68.75 -78.46 1.03
C GLY A 32 -70.18 -79.01 1.09
N ASP A 33 -70.82 -78.99 2.26
CA ASP A 33 -72.21 -79.44 2.44
C ASP A 33 -73.19 -78.56 1.66
N LEU A 34 -73.01 -77.23 1.70
CA LEU A 34 -73.82 -76.30 0.90
C LEU A 34 -73.72 -76.62 -0.58
N THR A 35 -72.51 -76.87 -1.11
CA THR A 35 -72.34 -77.23 -2.53
C THR A 35 -72.86 -78.62 -2.88
N TYR A 36 -72.96 -79.54 -1.92
CA TYR A 36 -73.55 -80.87 -2.11
C TYR A 36 -75.07 -80.79 -2.26
N PHE A 37 -75.74 -80.09 -1.33
CA PHE A 37 -77.20 -79.94 -1.33
C PHE A 37 -77.71 -78.91 -2.35
N ILE A 38 -76.93 -77.86 -2.59
CA ILE A 38 -77.24 -76.78 -3.52
C ILE A 38 -76.27 -76.89 -4.70
N LYS A 39 -76.54 -77.84 -5.60
CA LYS A 39 -75.63 -78.15 -6.72
C LYS A 39 -75.28 -76.95 -7.59
N ASP A 40 -76.19 -75.98 -7.72
CA ASP A 40 -75.96 -74.75 -8.48
C ASP A 40 -74.80 -73.91 -7.92
N LEU A 41 -74.45 -74.00 -6.63
CA LEU A 41 -73.27 -73.32 -6.07
C LEU A 41 -71.95 -73.85 -6.64
N ASN A 42 -71.91 -75.07 -7.19
CA ASN A 42 -70.73 -75.58 -7.91
C ASN A 42 -70.47 -74.87 -9.24
N LYS A 43 -71.30 -73.91 -9.65
CA LYS A 43 -71.05 -73.03 -10.80
C LYS A 43 -70.27 -71.77 -10.41
N ASN A 44 -70.18 -71.45 -9.11
CA ASN A 44 -69.46 -70.29 -8.61
C ASN A 44 -68.13 -70.72 -7.98
N LYS A 45 -67.02 -70.19 -8.52
CA LYS A 45 -65.65 -70.49 -8.09
C LYS A 45 -65.41 -70.21 -6.60
N PHE A 46 -66.08 -69.21 -6.02
CA PHE A 46 -65.97 -68.89 -4.59
C PHE A 46 -66.34 -70.12 -3.74
N PHE A 47 -67.49 -70.73 -4.01
CA PHE A 47 -67.94 -71.89 -3.25
C PHE A 47 -67.12 -73.15 -3.55
N ILE A 48 -66.57 -73.27 -4.77
CA ILE A 48 -65.69 -74.40 -5.15
C ILE A 48 -64.36 -74.33 -4.40
N ASN A 49 -63.69 -73.17 -4.42
CA ASN A 49 -62.37 -73.00 -3.82
C ASN A 49 -62.44 -73.09 -2.29
N ASN A 50 -63.57 -72.72 -1.71
CA ASN A 50 -63.76 -72.71 -0.26
C ASN A 50 -64.50 -73.96 0.28
N LYS A 51 -64.65 -75.06 -0.51
CA LYS A 51 -65.37 -76.28 -0.07
C LYS A 51 -64.87 -76.88 1.24
N GLY A 52 -63.57 -76.76 1.51
CA GLY A 52 -62.94 -77.25 2.75
C GLY A 52 -63.19 -76.36 3.97
N ARG A 53 -63.77 -75.16 3.81
CA ARG A 53 -64.01 -74.22 4.89
C ARG A 53 -65.39 -74.40 5.52
N GLN A 54 -65.47 -74.00 6.78
CA GLN A 54 -66.72 -73.84 7.52
C GLN A 54 -67.05 -72.35 7.66
N ILE A 55 -68.32 -72.00 7.55
CA ILE A 55 -68.84 -70.65 7.78
C ILE A 55 -69.80 -70.67 8.97
N VAL A 56 -69.72 -69.69 9.86
CA VAL A 56 -70.70 -69.50 10.93
C VAL A 56 -71.65 -68.38 10.50
N LEU A 57 -72.95 -68.64 10.52
CA LEU A 57 -73.97 -67.70 10.11
C LEU A 57 -74.94 -67.40 11.25
N ASP A 58 -75.23 -66.14 11.48
CA ASP A 58 -76.26 -65.63 12.38
C ASP A 58 -77.15 -64.62 11.63
N GLY A 59 -78.41 -64.51 12.03
CA GLY A 59 -79.33 -63.50 11.53
C GLY A 59 -80.43 -64.04 10.62
N LYS A 60 -81.15 -63.11 9.98
CA LYS A 60 -82.36 -63.41 9.20
C LYS A 60 -82.05 -63.42 7.70
N TYR A 61 -82.26 -64.56 7.07
CA TYR A 61 -82.07 -64.78 5.64
C TYR A 61 -83.40 -65.14 4.98
N TYR A 62 -83.81 -64.40 3.95
CA TYR A 62 -85.05 -64.67 3.24
C TYR A 62 -84.92 -64.39 1.74
N GLY A 63 -85.67 -65.14 0.93
CA GLY A 63 -85.60 -65.01 -0.53
C GLY A 63 -85.34 -66.33 -1.23
N ARG A 64 -84.99 -66.27 -2.52
CA ARG A 64 -84.45 -67.42 -3.28
C ARG A 64 -82.94 -67.32 -3.27
N LEU A 65 -82.19 -68.39 -3.50
CA LEU A 65 -80.71 -68.32 -3.48
C LEU A 65 -80.17 -67.25 -4.45
N ASN A 66 -80.76 -67.17 -5.65
CA ASN A 66 -80.38 -66.17 -6.66
C ASN A 66 -81.13 -64.83 -6.52
N LYS A 67 -81.82 -64.61 -5.41
CA LYS A 67 -82.43 -63.33 -4.99
C LYS A 67 -82.58 -63.34 -3.46
N LEU A 68 -81.45 -63.35 -2.76
CA LEU A 68 -81.37 -63.60 -1.33
C LEU A 68 -81.13 -62.28 -0.59
N SER A 69 -81.86 -62.07 0.50
CA SER A 69 -81.70 -60.93 1.39
C SER A 69 -81.29 -61.41 2.78
N GLY A 70 -80.28 -60.76 3.36
CA GLY A 70 -79.85 -60.95 4.74
C GLY A 70 -80.06 -59.67 5.56
N ARG A 71 -80.59 -59.79 6.77
CA ARG A 71 -80.78 -58.68 7.71
C ARG A 71 -80.25 -59.06 9.09
N ASN A 72 -79.51 -58.15 9.72
CA ASN A 72 -78.77 -58.37 10.97
C ASN A 72 -77.88 -59.62 10.87
N VAL A 73 -77.18 -59.74 9.75
CA VAL A 73 -76.31 -60.87 9.43
C VAL A 73 -75.03 -60.73 10.23
N LYS A 74 -74.61 -61.82 10.87
CA LYS A 74 -73.22 -62.00 11.31
C LYS A 74 -72.65 -63.22 10.62
N LEU A 75 -71.51 -63.07 9.98
CA LEU A 75 -70.85 -64.09 9.21
C LEU A 75 -69.41 -64.18 9.68
N TYR A 76 -68.98 -65.39 10.03
CA TYR A 76 -67.62 -65.66 10.49
C TYR A 76 -66.97 -66.75 9.65
N PHE A 77 -65.76 -66.48 9.19
CA PHE A 77 -64.84 -67.52 8.74
C PHE A 77 -63.71 -67.64 9.77
N ASN A 78 -63.78 -68.68 10.59
CA ASN A 78 -62.85 -68.89 11.70
C ASN A 78 -62.65 -67.62 12.55
N ARG A 79 -61.41 -67.25 12.85
CA ARG A 79 -61.04 -65.99 13.54
C ARG A 79 -60.60 -64.90 12.56
N ASP A 80 -60.46 -65.23 11.28
CA ASP A 80 -59.74 -64.41 10.30
C ASP A 80 -60.67 -63.44 9.54
N LEU A 81 -61.99 -63.70 9.54
CA LEU A 81 -62.98 -62.76 9.01
C LEU A 81 -64.27 -62.76 9.84
N GLN A 82 -64.66 -61.58 10.30
CA GLN A 82 -65.96 -61.29 10.90
C GLN A 82 -66.68 -60.19 10.12
N LEU A 83 -67.86 -60.49 9.59
CA LEU A 83 -68.73 -59.55 8.89
C LEU A 83 -70.06 -59.40 9.62
N GLU A 84 -70.43 -58.17 9.98
CA GLU A 84 -71.73 -57.80 10.52
C GLU A 84 -72.41 -56.77 9.62
N GLY A 85 -73.70 -56.96 9.36
CA GLY A 85 -74.51 -55.98 8.62
C GLY A 85 -75.72 -56.56 7.91
N SER A 86 -75.97 -56.11 6.69
CA SER A 86 -77.09 -56.57 5.86
C SER A 86 -76.69 -56.62 4.40
N PHE A 87 -77.31 -57.53 3.64
CA PHE A 87 -77.07 -57.60 2.21
C PHE A 87 -78.33 -57.92 1.41
N ASP A 88 -78.32 -57.51 0.15
CA ASP A 88 -79.22 -57.99 -0.88
C ASP A 88 -78.36 -58.53 -2.03
N SER A 89 -78.73 -59.69 -2.57
CA SER A 89 -77.97 -60.32 -3.65
C SER A 89 -78.85 -60.79 -4.79
N ARG A 90 -78.24 -60.95 -5.97
CA ARG A 90 -78.83 -61.60 -7.13
C ARG A 90 -77.82 -62.55 -7.76
N ASN A 91 -78.29 -63.70 -8.23
CA ASN A 91 -77.48 -64.68 -8.95
C ASN A 91 -76.24 -65.21 -8.18
N ILE A 92 -76.32 -65.39 -6.86
CA ILE A 92 -75.20 -65.93 -6.05
C ILE A 92 -74.60 -67.22 -6.64
N SER A 93 -75.40 -68.08 -7.27
CA SER A 93 -74.90 -69.32 -7.87
C SER A 93 -74.03 -69.10 -9.12
N ASP A 94 -74.09 -67.93 -9.74
CA ASP A 94 -73.34 -67.57 -10.95
C ASP A 94 -72.29 -66.50 -10.60
N GLY A 95 -71.06 -66.94 -10.31
CA GLY A 95 -70.06 -66.12 -9.62
C GLY A 95 -69.70 -64.81 -10.31
N ASP A 96 -69.59 -64.79 -11.64
CA ASP A 96 -69.22 -63.56 -12.37
C ASP A 96 -70.42 -62.59 -12.54
N ASN A 97 -71.65 -63.09 -12.43
CA ASN A 97 -72.90 -62.30 -12.52
C ASN A 97 -73.57 -62.06 -11.16
N ALA A 98 -72.91 -62.46 -10.08
CA ALA A 98 -73.43 -62.30 -8.73
C ALA A 98 -73.34 -60.84 -8.30
N LEU A 99 -74.50 -60.19 -8.19
CA LEU A 99 -74.64 -58.81 -7.74
C LEU A 99 -74.89 -58.79 -6.24
N PHE A 100 -74.20 -57.91 -5.52
CA PHE A 100 -74.35 -57.69 -4.09
C PHE A 100 -74.49 -56.20 -3.79
N ASN A 101 -75.40 -55.91 -2.87
CA ASN A 101 -75.48 -54.64 -2.15
C ASN A 101 -75.30 -54.99 -0.68
N VAL A 102 -74.09 -54.80 -0.17
CA VAL A 102 -73.73 -55.16 1.20
C VAL A 102 -73.57 -53.87 1.99
N LYS A 103 -74.43 -53.65 2.98
CA LYS A 103 -74.21 -52.65 4.02
C LYS A 103 -73.44 -53.32 5.16
N VAL A 104 -72.22 -52.86 5.38
CA VAL A 104 -71.29 -53.35 6.38
C VAL A 104 -71.37 -52.46 7.61
N GLU A 105 -71.78 -53.02 8.74
CA GLU A 105 -71.71 -52.36 10.05
C GLU A 105 -70.37 -52.63 10.73
N ARG A 106 -69.76 -53.80 10.47
CA ARG A 106 -68.37 -54.11 10.85
C ARG A 106 -67.83 -55.23 9.97
N LEU A 107 -66.70 -55.03 9.31
CA LEU A 107 -65.93 -56.09 8.67
C LEU A 107 -64.52 -56.07 9.24
N THR A 108 -64.14 -57.10 9.99
CA THR A 108 -62.79 -57.30 10.52
C THR A 108 -62.12 -58.43 9.74
N THR A 109 -61.00 -58.16 9.07
CA THR A 109 -60.23 -59.13 8.26
C THR A 109 -58.84 -58.55 7.94
N ASN A 110 -57.98 -59.34 7.29
CA ASN A 110 -56.76 -58.85 6.63
C ASN A 110 -56.75 -59.18 5.13
N VAL A 111 -55.81 -58.59 4.40
CA VAL A 111 -55.68 -58.75 2.93
C VAL A 111 -55.32 -60.18 2.56
N ASP A 112 -54.39 -60.83 3.26
CA ASP A 112 -53.97 -62.22 3.02
C ASP A 112 -55.17 -63.19 3.02
N PHE A 113 -56.04 -63.04 4.02
CA PHE A 113 -57.24 -63.85 4.11
C PHE A 113 -58.23 -63.56 2.98
N LEU A 114 -58.36 -62.30 2.54
CA LEU A 114 -59.21 -61.96 1.40
C LEU A 114 -58.67 -62.52 0.08
N GLU A 115 -57.36 -62.54 -0.14
CA GLU A 115 -56.74 -63.20 -1.30
C GLU A 115 -56.97 -64.72 -1.30
N GLU A 116 -56.88 -65.34 -0.13
CA GLU A 116 -57.15 -66.77 0.05
C GLU A 116 -58.64 -67.11 -0.18
N LEU A 117 -59.53 -66.19 0.24
CA LEU A 117 -60.97 -66.38 0.23
C LEU A 117 -61.60 -66.09 -1.14
N ILE A 118 -61.15 -65.04 -1.84
CA ILE A 118 -61.78 -64.51 -3.06
C ILE A 118 -61.00 -64.96 -4.31
N PRO A 119 -61.55 -65.84 -5.15
CA PRO A 119 -60.83 -66.36 -6.31
C PRO A 119 -60.39 -65.28 -7.30
N GLY A 120 -59.08 -65.16 -7.52
CA GLY A 120 -58.49 -64.24 -8.48
C GLY A 120 -58.32 -62.81 -7.96
N PHE A 121 -58.59 -62.57 -6.68
CA PHE A 121 -58.19 -61.35 -5.98
C PHE A 121 -56.73 -61.52 -5.55
N LYS A 122 -55.84 -60.70 -6.13
CA LYS A 122 -54.43 -60.63 -5.76
C LYS A 122 -54.02 -59.17 -5.76
N THR A 123 -53.45 -58.72 -4.67
CA THR A 123 -53.01 -57.34 -4.45
C THR A 123 -51.49 -57.25 -4.65
N PRO A 124 -50.95 -56.03 -4.85
CA PRO A 124 -49.52 -55.79 -4.75
C PRO A 124 -49.00 -56.06 -3.33
N ASN A 125 -47.76 -56.55 -3.18
CA ASN A 125 -47.22 -57.02 -1.89
C ASN A 125 -47.31 -55.98 -0.74
N ASN A 126 -47.23 -54.68 -1.04
CA ASN A 126 -47.36 -53.63 -0.02
C ASN A 126 -48.76 -53.54 0.62
N PHE A 127 -49.80 -54.09 0.00
CA PHE A 127 -51.14 -54.16 0.61
C PHE A 127 -51.22 -55.20 1.74
N GLU A 128 -50.34 -56.19 1.78
CA GLU A 128 -50.26 -57.16 2.90
C GLU A 128 -49.92 -56.46 4.23
N LYS A 129 -49.17 -55.35 4.16
CA LYS A 129 -48.77 -54.54 5.33
C LYS A 129 -49.90 -53.74 5.97
N ILE A 130 -51.06 -53.65 5.32
CA ILE A 130 -52.25 -53.06 5.94
C ILE A 130 -52.62 -53.82 7.22
N GLY A 131 -52.26 -55.11 7.30
CA GLY A 131 -52.52 -55.95 8.46
C GLY A 131 -54.00 -56.21 8.66
N ASP A 132 -54.39 -56.40 9.93
CA ASP A 132 -55.79 -56.52 10.31
C ASP A 132 -56.48 -55.16 10.24
N PHE A 133 -57.63 -55.12 9.58
CA PHE A 133 -58.38 -53.90 9.38
C PHE A 133 -59.87 -54.05 9.71
N ASN A 134 -60.50 -52.92 10.01
CA ASN A 134 -61.94 -52.78 10.21
C ASN A 134 -62.56 -51.86 9.15
N PHE A 135 -63.48 -52.40 8.36
CA PHE A 135 -64.25 -51.64 7.38
C PHE A 135 -65.68 -51.38 7.85
N LEU A 136 -66.14 -50.14 7.73
CA LEU A 136 -67.51 -49.67 7.98
C LEU A 136 -68.02 -48.94 6.74
N GLY A 137 -69.14 -49.38 6.15
CA GLY A 137 -69.64 -48.75 4.93
C GLY A 137 -70.56 -49.62 4.10
N ARG A 138 -70.37 -49.60 2.79
CA ARG A 138 -71.10 -50.44 1.84
C ARG A 138 -70.25 -50.85 0.65
N PHE A 139 -70.56 -52.02 0.11
CA PHE A 139 -70.08 -52.51 -1.18
C PHE A 139 -71.27 -52.70 -2.11
N ASP A 140 -71.27 -52.02 -3.25
CA ASP A 140 -72.33 -52.07 -4.25
C ASP A 140 -71.77 -52.53 -5.59
N GLY A 141 -72.22 -53.67 -6.12
CA GLY A 141 -71.83 -54.17 -7.44
C GLY A 141 -71.59 -55.67 -7.51
N TYR A 142 -70.72 -56.09 -8.42
CA TYR A 142 -70.31 -57.48 -8.64
C TYR A 142 -68.98 -57.74 -7.92
N PHE A 143 -68.64 -59.01 -7.63
CA PHE A 143 -67.36 -59.37 -6.97
C PHE A 143 -66.11 -58.78 -7.63
N LYS A 144 -66.15 -58.55 -8.94
CA LYS A 144 -65.04 -58.01 -9.73
C LYS A 144 -65.29 -56.60 -10.26
N ASP A 145 -66.41 -55.96 -9.96
CA ASP A 145 -66.76 -54.60 -10.40
C ASP A 145 -67.72 -54.00 -9.39
N PHE A 146 -67.17 -53.31 -8.40
CA PHE A 146 -67.92 -52.79 -7.26
C PHE A 146 -67.47 -51.38 -6.88
N VAL A 147 -68.37 -50.66 -6.21
CA VAL A 147 -68.09 -49.41 -5.51
C VAL A 147 -67.94 -49.73 -4.03
N ALA A 148 -66.82 -49.33 -3.45
CA ALA A 148 -66.59 -49.33 -2.01
C ALA A 148 -66.80 -47.90 -1.49
N PHE A 149 -67.79 -47.75 -0.61
CA PHE A 149 -68.09 -46.47 0.04
C PHE A 149 -68.03 -46.66 1.55
N GLY A 150 -67.07 -46.03 2.24
CA GLY A 150 -66.92 -46.16 3.69
C GLY A 150 -65.51 -45.91 4.21
N SER A 151 -65.33 -46.22 5.49
CA SER A 151 -64.09 -46.00 6.24
C SER A 151 -63.39 -47.33 6.52
N LEU A 152 -62.12 -47.41 6.14
CA LEU A 152 -61.20 -48.52 6.40
C LEU A 152 -60.22 -48.08 7.49
N ASN A 153 -60.27 -48.70 8.67
CA ASN A 153 -59.38 -48.40 9.79
C ASN A 153 -58.39 -49.54 9.96
N THR A 154 -57.11 -49.23 9.99
CA THR A 154 -55.98 -50.16 10.00
C THR A 154 -55.00 -49.75 11.11
N GLU A 155 -53.97 -50.55 11.38
CA GLU A 155 -52.88 -50.13 12.25
C GLU A 155 -52.03 -49.02 11.62
N LEU A 156 -52.00 -48.94 10.29
CA LEU A 156 -51.33 -47.87 9.55
C LEU A 156 -52.10 -46.55 9.59
N GLY A 157 -53.41 -46.54 9.84
CA GLY A 157 -54.22 -45.32 9.84
C GLY A 157 -55.62 -45.53 9.25
N ARG A 158 -56.27 -44.46 8.82
CA ARG A 158 -57.64 -44.51 8.28
C ARG A 158 -57.69 -44.09 6.82
N ALA A 159 -58.38 -44.88 5.99
CA ALA A 159 -58.71 -44.54 4.61
C ALA A 159 -60.23 -44.37 4.44
N GLU A 160 -60.65 -43.20 3.97
CA GLU A 160 -62.02 -42.91 3.56
C GLU A 160 -62.14 -43.14 2.05
N LEU A 161 -63.10 -43.98 1.65
CA LEU A 161 -63.23 -44.47 0.28
C LEU A 161 -64.60 -44.10 -0.30
N ASP A 162 -64.61 -43.53 -1.50
CA ASP A 162 -65.72 -43.55 -2.46
C ASP A 162 -65.16 -43.97 -3.82
N MET A 163 -64.76 -45.25 -3.90
CA MET A 163 -63.93 -45.78 -4.98
C MET A 163 -64.63 -46.91 -5.72
N ARG A 164 -64.68 -46.82 -7.06
CA ARG A 164 -65.05 -47.94 -7.93
C ARG A 164 -63.79 -48.72 -8.33
N LEU A 165 -63.86 -50.05 -8.29
CA LEU A 165 -62.83 -50.95 -8.77
C LEU A 165 -63.43 -52.03 -9.68
N ASP A 166 -62.94 -52.14 -10.92
CA ASP A 166 -63.30 -53.16 -11.91
C ASP A 166 -62.06 -53.99 -12.30
N ILE A 167 -62.00 -55.23 -11.83
CA ILE A 167 -60.94 -56.22 -12.08
C ILE A 167 -61.40 -57.38 -12.97
N LYS A 168 -62.50 -57.25 -13.72
CA LYS A 168 -63.02 -58.33 -14.60
C LYS A 168 -61.97 -58.88 -15.57
N ASN A 169 -61.06 -58.01 -16.04
CA ASN A 169 -60.00 -58.34 -16.98
C ASN A 169 -58.63 -58.56 -16.31
N GLY A 170 -58.61 -58.82 -15.00
CA GLY A 170 -57.40 -58.97 -14.18
C GLY A 170 -56.80 -57.63 -13.73
N THR A 171 -55.89 -57.68 -12.76
CA THR A 171 -55.31 -56.51 -12.08
C THR A 171 -54.48 -55.62 -13.01
N LYS A 172 -53.83 -56.19 -14.03
CA LYS A 172 -53.10 -55.45 -15.07
C LYS A 172 -54.00 -54.53 -15.92
N ASN A 173 -55.28 -54.89 -16.06
CA ASN A 173 -56.27 -54.12 -16.83
C ASN A 173 -57.42 -53.65 -15.94
N ALA A 174 -57.17 -53.52 -14.63
CA ALA A 174 -58.19 -53.03 -13.69
C ALA A 174 -58.60 -51.62 -14.09
N ASN A 175 -59.86 -51.24 -13.94
CA ASN A 175 -60.28 -49.83 -14.03
C ASN A 175 -60.69 -49.34 -12.64
N TYR A 176 -60.35 -48.10 -12.30
CA TYR A 176 -60.70 -47.49 -11.03
C TYR A 176 -60.99 -46.00 -11.17
N SER A 177 -61.86 -45.48 -10.32
CA SER A 177 -62.23 -44.07 -10.31
C SER A 177 -62.96 -43.74 -9.02
N GLY A 178 -62.77 -42.54 -8.49
CA GLY A 178 -63.45 -42.11 -7.26
C GLY A 178 -62.61 -41.15 -6.43
N GLU A 179 -63.00 -41.02 -5.18
CA GLU A 179 -62.33 -40.18 -4.19
C GLU A 179 -61.79 -41.05 -3.05
N MET A 180 -60.58 -40.73 -2.58
CA MET A 180 -59.92 -41.41 -1.47
C MET A 180 -59.28 -40.37 -0.56
N GLY A 181 -59.55 -40.47 0.74
CA GLY A 181 -58.89 -39.68 1.78
C GLY A 181 -58.06 -40.59 2.68
N LEU A 182 -56.83 -40.21 2.99
CA LEU A 182 -56.03 -40.82 4.04
C LEU A 182 -55.94 -39.88 5.24
N VAL A 183 -56.12 -40.43 6.44
CA VAL A 183 -56.03 -39.70 7.71
C VAL A 183 -55.12 -40.47 8.65
N ASP A 184 -54.10 -39.79 9.16
CA ASP A 184 -53.05 -40.33 10.02
C ASP A 184 -52.48 -41.64 9.47
N PHE A 185 -52.26 -41.71 8.15
CA PHE A 185 -51.78 -42.94 7.49
C PHE A 185 -50.25 -42.98 7.46
N ASP A 186 -49.66 -43.97 8.11
CA ASP A 186 -48.23 -44.25 8.16
C ASP A 186 -47.75 -44.78 6.79
N LEU A 187 -47.25 -43.85 5.98
CA LEU A 187 -46.76 -44.16 4.64
C LEU A 187 -45.42 -44.90 4.73
N GLY A 188 -44.56 -44.56 5.70
CA GLY A 188 -43.26 -45.21 5.90
C GLY A 188 -43.38 -46.70 6.15
N ALA A 189 -44.26 -47.10 7.07
CA ALA A 189 -44.56 -48.50 7.33
C ALA A 189 -45.19 -49.20 6.11
N TRP A 190 -45.99 -48.49 5.30
CA TRP A 190 -46.56 -49.06 4.07
C TRP A 190 -45.49 -49.27 2.97
N THR A 191 -44.52 -48.36 2.83
CA THR A 191 -43.49 -48.40 1.79
C THR A 191 -42.20 -49.14 2.17
N ASP A 192 -41.98 -49.47 3.45
CA ASP A 192 -40.67 -49.86 4.01
C ASP A 192 -39.59 -48.81 3.78
N ASP A 193 -39.93 -47.53 3.97
CA ASP A 193 -38.97 -46.44 3.82
C ASP A 193 -39.12 -45.47 4.98
N ASP A 194 -38.14 -45.53 5.89
CA ASP A 194 -38.06 -44.71 7.11
C ASP A 194 -37.93 -43.21 6.82
N ASN A 195 -37.70 -42.81 5.56
CA ASN A 195 -37.74 -41.40 5.18
C ASN A 195 -39.17 -40.86 5.12
N PHE A 196 -40.20 -41.70 5.03
CA PHE A 196 -41.59 -41.27 5.02
C PHE A 196 -42.23 -41.51 6.39
N GLY A 197 -43.08 -40.58 6.83
CA GLY A 197 -43.87 -40.73 8.05
C GLY A 197 -45.36 -40.78 7.76
N VAL A 198 -46.13 -40.07 8.59
CA VAL A 198 -47.59 -40.01 8.50
C VAL A 198 -48.04 -39.02 7.42
N VAL A 199 -49.08 -39.38 6.66
CA VAL A 199 -49.69 -38.53 5.64
C VAL A 199 -51.19 -38.32 5.86
N ASN A 200 -51.64 -37.09 5.58
CA ASN A 200 -53.02 -36.68 5.50
C ASN A 200 -53.29 -36.09 4.11
N PHE A 201 -54.08 -36.75 3.27
CA PHE A 201 -54.41 -36.22 1.95
C PHE A 201 -55.75 -36.68 1.40
N ASN A 202 -56.34 -35.84 0.55
CA ASN A 202 -57.54 -36.14 -0.22
C ASN A 202 -57.20 -36.17 -1.70
N THR A 203 -57.52 -37.27 -2.38
CA THR A 203 -57.30 -37.43 -3.82
C THR A 203 -58.57 -37.78 -4.56
N LYS A 204 -58.65 -37.31 -5.79
CA LYS A 204 -59.64 -37.69 -6.78
C LYS A 204 -58.95 -38.31 -7.97
N VAL A 205 -59.37 -39.52 -8.33
CA VAL A 205 -58.85 -40.25 -9.49
C VAL A 205 -59.94 -40.41 -10.54
N SER A 206 -59.65 -39.99 -11.76
CA SER A 206 -60.48 -40.21 -12.95
C SER A 206 -59.73 -41.08 -13.96
N ASN A 207 -60.49 -41.88 -14.73
CA ASN A 207 -59.95 -42.73 -15.80
C ASN A 207 -58.81 -43.69 -15.38
N GLY A 208 -58.80 -44.12 -14.12
CA GLY A 208 -57.83 -45.05 -13.56
C GLY A 208 -57.83 -46.38 -14.32
N LYS A 209 -56.66 -46.85 -14.77
CA LYS A 209 -56.45 -48.18 -15.36
C LYS A 209 -55.13 -48.78 -14.90
N GLY A 210 -55.07 -50.09 -14.66
CA GLY A 210 -53.86 -50.80 -14.27
C GLY A 210 -53.36 -50.46 -12.86
N LEU A 211 -52.94 -51.47 -12.10
CA LEU A 211 -52.47 -51.31 -10.72
C LEU A 211 -50.95 -51.40 -10.57
N SER A 212 -50.20 -51.38 -11.67
CA SER A 212 -48.73 -51.34 -11.68
C SER A 212 -48.24 -50.18 -12.53
N LEU A 213 -47.07 -49.60 -12.21
CA LEU A 213 -46.52 -48.44 -12.94
C LEU A 213 -46.48 -48.64 -14.47
N GLU A 214 -46.07 -49.82 -14.93
CA GLU A 214 -46.00 -50.16 -16.36
C GLU A 214 -47.37 -50.15 -17.09
N THR A 215 -48.46 -50.31 -16.34
CA THR A 215 -49.84 -50.41 -16.86
C THR A 215 -50.75 -49.27 -16.40
N ALA A 216 -50.28 -48.42 -15.48
CA ALA A 216 -51.07 -47.42 -14.80
C ALA A 216 -51.46 -46.26 -15.73
N TYR A 217 -52.73 -45.91 -15.80
CA TYR A 217 -53.24 -44.68 -16.39
C TYR A 217 -54.12 -44.03 -15.33
N ALA A 218 -53.90 -42.77 -14.98
CA ALA A 218 -54.76 -42.06 -14.05
C ALA A 218 -54.71 -40.57 -14.32
N ASP A 219 -55.84 -39.89 -14.20
CA ASP A 219 -55.91 -38.44 -14.04
C ASP A 219 -56.14 -38.20 -12.55
N LEU A 220 -55.23 -37.50 -11.90
CA LEU A 220 -55.20 -37.38 -10.45
C LEU A 220 -55.17 -35.91 -10.02
N THR A 221 -56.04 -35.56 -9.08
CA THR A 221 -55.96 -34.29 -8.35
C THR A 221 -55.85 -34.63 -6.89
N ALA A 222 -54.84 -34.14 -6.20
CA ALA A 222 -54.64 -34.37 -4.78
C ALA A 222 -54.40 -33.05 -4.04
N LYS A 223 -55.04 -32.93 -2.87
CA LYS A 223 -54.72 -31.94 -1.86
C LYS A 223 -54.14 -32.68 -0.66
N VAL A 224 -52.86 -32.46 -0.39
CA VAL A 224 -52.17 -33.03 0.76
C VAL A 224 -52.20 -31.97 1.85
N GLU A 225 -52.82 -32.31 2.97
CA GLU A 225 -52.94 -31.44 4.13
C GLU A 225 -51.65 -31.43 4.92
N SER A 226 -51.06 -32.61 5.16
CA SER A 226 -49.76 -32.76 5.79
C SER A 226 -49.05 -34.03 5.28
N PHE A 227 -47.72 -33.98 5.18
CA PHE A 227 -46.90 -35.10 4.74
C PHE A 227 -45.54 -35.07 5.43
N ASP A 228 -45.23 -36.09 6.23
CA ASP A 228 -43.92 -36.21 6.90
C ASP A 228 -42.89 -36.86 5.97
N PHE A 229 -41.82 -36.12 5.69
CA PHE A 229 -40.65 -36.61 4.98
C PHE A 229 -39.35 -36.16 5.65
N LYS A 230 -38.48 -37.11 5.96
CA LYS A 230 -37.22 -36.93 6.70
C LYS A 230 -37.39 -36.16 8.02
N GLY A 231 -38.51 -36.38 8.71
CA GLY A 231 -38.83 -35.77 9.99
C GLY A 231 -39.26 -34.30 9.89
N TYR A 232 -39.55 -33.80 8.69
CA TYR A 232 -40.20 -32.52 8.47
C TYR A 232 -41.61 -32.74 7.93
N ILE A 233 -42.60 -32.06 8.50
CA ILE A 233 -44.01 -32.13 8.08
C ILE A 233 -44.25 -31.02 7.07
N TYR A 234 -44.49 -31.39 5.81
CA TYR A 234 -44.81 -30.50 4.72
C TYR A 234 -46.33 -30.23 4.69
N ASP A 235 -46.73 -28.96 4.64
CA ASP A 235 -48.14 -28.56 4.61
C ASP A 235 -48.55 -27.90 3.27
N ASP A 236 -49.87 -27.80 3.03
CA ASP A 236 -50.50 -27.05 1.91
C ASP A 236 -49.95 -27.39 0.50
N PHE A 237 -49.97 -28.68 0.19
CA PHE A 237 -49.54 -29.24 -1.09
C PHE A 237 -50.73 -29.51 -2.02
N ILE A 238 -50.60 -29.12 -3.30
CA ILE A 238 -51.58 -29.39 -4.35
C ILE A 238 -50.89 -30.03 -5.56
N LEU A 239 -51.47 -31.12 -6.06
CA LEU A 239 -50.99 -31.85 -7.23
C LEU A 239 -52.12 -32.04 -8.24
N ASP A 240 -51.89 -31.64 -9.49
CA ASP A 240 -52.75 -31.93 -10.62
C ASP A 240 -51.91 -32.58 -11.71
N GLY A 241 -52.17 -33.85 -12.01
CA GLY A 241 -51.29 -34.62 -12.86
C GLY A 241 -51.91 -35.83 -13.52
N GLN A 242 -51.21 -36.30 -14.55
CA GLN A 242 -51.62 -37.37 -15.42
C GLN A 242 -50.54 -38.45 -15.44
N LEU A 243 -50.86 -39.63 -14.94
CA LEU A 243 -50.03 -40.82 -15.05
C LEU A 243 -50.44 -41.60 -16.32
N ARG A 244 -49.46 -41.97 -17.15
CA ARG A 244 -49.61 -42.73 -18.39
C ARG A 244 -48.44 -43.70 -18.52
N LYS A 245 -48.63 -44.93 -18.06
CA LYS A 245 -47.59 -45.94 -17.87
C LYS A 245 -46.43 -45.35 -17.06
N ASN A 246 -45.24 -45.34 -17.65
CA ASN A 246 -44.01 -44.83 -17.07
C ASN A 246 -43.86 -43.30 -17.14
N LYS A 247 -44.87 -42.57 -17.63
CA LYS A 247 -44.85 -41.12 -17.79
C LYS A 247 -45.79 -40.44 -16.79
N PHE A 248 -45.25 -39.56 -15.97
CA PHE A 248 -45.99 -38.58 -15.19
C PHE A 248 -45.89 -37.21 -15.87
N ASN A 249 -46.98 -36.47 -15.93
CA ASN A 249 -47.03 -35.09 -16.42
C ASN A 249 -47.98 -34.29 -15.52
N GLY A 250 -47.54 -33.21 -14.90
CA GLY A 250 -48.40 -32.46 -13.99
C GLY A 250 -47.76 -31.24 -13.38
N VAL A 251 -48.62 -30.48 -12.70
CA VAL A 251 -48.27 -29.31 -11.92
C VAL A 251 -48.34 -29.67 -10.44
N PHE A 252 -47.30 -29.28 -9.71
CA PHE A 252 -47.20 -29.42 -8.27
C PHE A 252 -46.91 -28.05 -7.66
N LYS A 253 -47.69 -27.67 -6.64
CA LYS A 253 -47.48 -26.43 -5.89
C LYS A 253 -47.47 -26.71 -4.39
N ILE A 254 -46.49 -26.15 -3.69
CA ILE A 254 -46.38 -26.18 -2.24
C ILE A 254 -46.25 -24.75 -1.69
N ASP A 255 -46.98 -24.47 -0.61
CA ASP A 255 -46.99 -23.18 0.09
C ASP A 255 -46.72 -23.41 1.59
N ASP A 256 -45.57 -24.00 1.89
CA ASP A 256 -45.09 -24.33 3.22
C ASP A 256 -44.10 -23.26 3.72
N GLU A 257 -43.96 -23.10 5.04
CA GLU A 257 -43.08 -22.09 5.66
C GLU A 257 -41.61 -22.24 5.19
N ASN A 258 -41.13 -23.47 5.04
CA ASN A 258 -39.75 -23.78 4.66
C ASN A 258 -39.62 -24.28 3.21
N ALA A 259 -40.74 -24.54 2.51
CA ALA A 259 -40.77 -24.92 1.11
C ALA A 259 -41.90 -24.22 0.32
N ASN A 260 -41.55 -23.25 -0.52
CA ASN A 260 -42.48 -22.54 -1.39
C ASN A 260 -41.98 -22.58 -2.84
N PHE A 261 -42.58 -23.44 -3.65
CA PHE A 261 -42.24 -23.57 -5.07
C PHE A 261 -43.37 -24.14 -5.91
N GLU A 262 -43.28 -23.90 -7.22
CA GLU A 262 -44.20 -24.42 -8.23
C GLU A 262 -43.40 -25.21 -9.28
N PHE A 263 -43.77 -26.47 -9.48
CA PHE A 263 -43.21 -27.38 -10.47
C PHE A 263 -44.23 -27.59 -11.59
N ASP A 264 -43.81 -27.49 -12.84
CA ASP A 264 -44.59 -27.85 -14.02
C ASP A 264 -43.73 -28.70 -14.96
N GLY A 265 -44.14 -29.93 -15.24
CA GLY A 265 -43.46 -30.71 -16.24
C GLY A 265 -43.76 -32.19 -16.25
N ASN A 266 -42.90 -32.91 -16.96
CA ASN A 266 -43.04 -34.33 -17.21
C ASN A 266 -41.79 -35.13 -16.86
N VAL A 267 -42.03 -36.30 -16.26
CA VAL A 267 -41.02 -37.28 -15.85
C VAL A 267 -41.40 -38.61 -16.47
N GLU A 268 -40.52 -39.18 -17.29
CA GLU A 268 -40.78 -40.43 -18.02
C GLU A 268 -39.67 -41.45 -17.84
N LEU A 269 -39.99 -42.67 -17.40
CA LEU A 269 -39.03 -43.76 -17.31
C LEU A 269 -38.98 -44.57 -18.63
N ARG A 270 -37.94 -44.33 -19.45
CA ARG A 270 -37.69 -45.02 -20.73
C ARG A 270 -36.61 -46.08 -20.57
N GLU A 271 -36.95 -47.36 -20.72
CA GLU A 271 -35.99 -48.48 -20.58
C GLU A 271 -35.19 -48.44 -19.25
N GLY A 272 -35.85 -48.01 -18.18
CA GLY A 272 -35.24 -47.84 -16.85
C GLY A 272 -34.36 -46.60 -16.71
N ARG A 273 -34.35 -45.67 -17.67
CA ARG A 273 -33.68 -44.35 -17.61
C ARG A 273 -34.72 -43.22 -17.48
N PRO A 274 -34.61 -42.34 -16.46
CA PRO A 274 -35.44 -41.14 -16.36
C PRO A 274 -35.18 -40.16 -17.51
N TYR A 275 -36.25 -39.65 -18.09
CA TYR A 275 -36.31 -38.47 -18.94
C TYR A 275 -37.05 -37.39 -18.16
N LEU A 276 -36.38 -36.27 -17.92
CA LEU A 276 -36.79 -35.15 -17.08
C LEU A 276 -36.98 -33.93 -17.99
N ASP A 277 -38.18 -33.36 -18.00
CA ASP A 277 -38.51 -32.18 -18.80
C ASP A 277 -39.50 -31.32 -18.00
N PHE A 278 -38.96 -30.41 -17.18
CA PHE A 278 -39.73 -29.65 -16.21
C PHE A 278 -39.14 -28.27 -15.91
N GLN A 279 -40.00 -27.39 -15.39
CA GLN A 279 -39.66 -26.07 -14.87
C GLN A 279 -40.05 -25.98 -13.40
N VAL A 280 -39.23 -25.31 -12.60
CA VAL A 280 -39.48 -25.05 -11.17
C VAL A 280 -39.25 -23.57 -10.89
N ASP A 281 -40.27 -22.89 -10.35
CA ASP A 281 -40.16 -21.56 -9.75
C ASP A 281 -40.05 -21.71 -8.24
N ILE A 282 -38.85 -21.47 -7.70
CA ILE A 282 -38.54 -21.60 -6.28
C ILE A 282 -38.60 -20.22 -5.65
N LYS A 283 -39.63 -19.95 -4.86
CA LYS A 283 -39.72 -18.71 -4.08
C LYS A 283 -38.84 -18.75 -2.83
N SER A 284 -38.84 -19.88 -2.13
CA SER A 284 -38.00 -20.11 -0.96
C SER A 284 -37.89 -21.61 -0.64
N LEU A 285 -36.68 -22.09 -0.38
CA LEU A 285 -36.42 -23.44 0.14
C LEU A 285 -35.38 -23.35 1.26
N ASP A 286 -35.75 -23.53 2.53
CA ASP A 286 -34.82 -23.59 3.66
C ASP A 286 -34.41 -25.05 3.92
N LEU A 287 -33.28 -25.44 3.33
CA LEU A 287 -32.81 -26.82 3.39
C LEU A 287 -32.42 -27.26 4.81
N LYS A 288 -32.12 -26.35 5.73
CA LYS A 288 -31.80 -26.72 7.11
C LYS A 288 -33.06 -27.12 7.86
N ASN A 289 -34.09 -26.27 7.82
CA ASN A 289 -35.33 -26.54 8.53
C ASN A 289 -36.07 -27.74 7.92
N LEU A 290 -35.89 -27.97 6.61
CA LEU A 290 -36.37 -29.18 5.93
C LEU A 290 -35.57 -30.46 6.25
N ASN A 291 -34.54 -30.40 7.11
CA ASN A 291 -33.61 -31.50 7.42
C ASN A 291 -32.85 -32.07 6.20
N LEU A 292 -32.65 -31.24 5.17
CA LEU A 292 -31.92 -31.57 3.94
C LEU A 292 -30.46 -31.09 3.96
N ALA A 293 -30.12 -30.16 4.86
CA ALA A 293 -28.77 -29.63 5.06
C ALA A 293 -28.45 -29.46 6.56
N GLN A 294 -27.16 -29.52 6.92
CA GLN A 294 -26.69 -29.31 8.30
C GLN A 294 -26.57 -27.82 8.67
N ASP A 295 -26.09 -27.00 7.73
CA ASP A 295 -25.95 -25.55 7.86
C ASP A 295 -27.22 -24.82 7.37
N HIS A 296 -27.44 -23.58 7.84
CA HIS A 296 -28.49 -22.71 7.30
C HIS A 296 -28.22 -22.45 5.82
N LEU A 297 -29.09 -22.98 4.96
CA LEU A 297 -28.96 -22.94 3.51
C LEU A 297 -30.34 -22.72 2.89
N ALA A 298 -30.60 -21.51 2.39
CA ALA A 298 -31.84 -21.17 1.72
C ALA A 298 -31.61 -20.88 0.23
N ILE A 299 -32.54 -21.33 -0.63
CA ILE A 299 -32.43 -21.21 -2.09
C ILE A 299 -33.71 -20.59 -2.67
N SER A 300 -33.56 -19.66 -3.62
CA SER A 300 -34.64 -19.17 -4.48
C SER A 300 -34.14 -18.97 -5.91
N GLY A 301 -35.04 -19.01 -6.90
CA GLY A 301 -34.73 -18.83 -8.31
C GLY A 301 -35.57 -19.73 -9.23
N ASN A 302 -35.28 -19.68 -10.53
CA ASN A 302 -36.01 -20.44 -11.55
C ASN A 302 -35.09 -21.52 -12.11
N VAL A 303 -35.59 -22.74 -12.31
CA VAL A 303 -34.82 -23.87 -12.86
C VAL A 303 -35.61 -24.53 -13.99
N ASP A 304 -35.03 -24.60 -15.18
CA ASP A 304 -35.54 -25.31 -16.35
C ASP A 304 -34.61 -26.50 -16.62
N VAL A 305 -35.16 -27.71 -16.70
CA VAL A 305 -34.42 -28.96 -16.88
C VAL A 305 -34.99 -29.73 -18.07
N ASN A 306 -34.14 -30.05 -19.04
CA ASN A 306 -34.43 -31.03 -20.08
C ASN A 306 -33.26 -32.02 -20.18
N MET A 307 -33.32 -33.09 -19.39
CA MET A 307 -32.23 -34.05 -19.23
C MET A 307 -32.70 -35.51 -19.24
N ASN A 308 -31.83 -36.43 -19.61
CA ASN A 308 -32.04 -37.86 -19.47
C ASN A 308 -30.82 -38.55 -18.85
N GLY A 309 -31.05 -39.39 -17.85
CA GLY A 309 -29.97 -40.06 -17.11
C GLY A 309 -30.46 -40.58 -15.77
N LYS A 310 -29.75 -41.54 -15.19
CA LYS A 310 -30.09 -42.13 -13.87
C LYS A 310 -29.34 -41.46 -12.72
N SER A 311 -28.23 -40.81 -13.02
CA SER A 311 -27.23 -40.28 -12.08
C SER A 311 -26.48 -39.11 -12.73
N ILE A 312 -25.80 -38.30 -11.92
CA ILE A 312 -24.99 -37.19 -12.43
C ILE A 312 -23.88 -37.64 -13.41
N ASP A 313 -23.52 -38.93 -13.38
CA ASP A 313 -22.51 -39.52 -14.24
C ASP A 313 -23.01 -39.92 -15.64
N ASP A 314 -24.33 -40.00 -15.84
CA ASP A 314 -24.93 -40.36 -17.13
C ASP A 314 -26.04 -39.39 -17.59
N LEU A 315 -26.19 -38.24 -16.91
CA LEU A 315 -27.07 -37.15 -17.35
C LEU A 315 -26.58 -36.55 -18.68
N VAL A 316 -27.48 -36.49 -19.65
CA VAL A 316 -27.32 -35.84 -20.96
C VAL A 316 -28.50 -34.88 -21.14
N GLY A 317 -28.28 -33.69 -21.70
CA GLY A 317 -29.29 -32.66 -21.87
C GLY A 317 -28.86 -31.31 -21.30
N ASN A 318 -29.83 -30.43 -21.02
CA ASN A 318 -29.59 -29.06 -20.60
C ASN A 318 -30.31 -28.74 -19.28
N LEU A 319 -29.68 -27.90 -18.45
CA LEU A 319 -30.26 -27.30 -17.25
C LEU A 319 -29.94 -25.81 -17.30
N LEU A 320 -30.96 -24.98 -17.15
CA LEU A 320 -30.83 -23.53 -17.04
C LEU A 320 -31.43 -23.09 -15.71
N ALA A 321 -30.60 -22.54 -14.84
CA ALA A 321 -31.06 -21.88 -13.63
C ALA A 321 -30.84 -20.37 -13.76
N SER A 322 -31.82 -19.57 -13.32
CA SER A 322 -31.76 -18.11 -13.44
C SER A 322 -32.30 -17.41 -12.19
N ASN A 323 -31.77 -16.22 -11.91
CA ASN A 323 -32.08 -15.43 -10.71
C ASN A 323 -31.86 -16.23 -9.42
N LEU A 324 -30.79 -17.02 -9.37
CA LEU A 324 -30.49 -17.85 -8.21
C LEU A 324 -29.99 -17.00 -7.06
N LYS A 325 -30.59 -17.18 -5.89
CA LYS A 325 -30.10 -16.63 -4.63
C LYS A 325 -29.90 -17.77 -3.66
N ILE A 326 -28.68 -17.89 -3.17
CA ILE A 326 -28.27 -18.90 -2.21
C ILE A 326 -27.86 -18.14 -0.95
N GLN A 327 -28.58 -18.33 0.14
CA GLN A 327 -28.19 -17.83 1.45
C GLN A 327 -27.54 -18.96 2.23
N ARG A 328 -26.26 -18.83 2.58
CA ARG A 328 -25.57 -19.78 3.45
C ARG A 328 -25.07 -19.04 4.69
N LYS A 329 -25.53 -19.46 5.88
CA LYS A 329 -25.28 -18.73 7.14
C LYS A 329 -25.71 -17.26 6.97
N ASP A 330 -24.79 -16.31 7.17
CA ASP A 330 -25.04 -14.86 7.08
C ASP A 330 -24.69 -14.26 5.71
N SER A 331 -24.32 -15.08 4.73
CA SER A 331 -23.89 -14.63 3.40
C SER A 331 -24.92 -14.96 2.32
N LEU A 332 -25.20 -13.99 1.46
CA LEU A 332 -26.07 -14.13 0.29
C LEU A 332 -25.21 -14.14 -0.98
N TYR A 333 -25.38 -15.19 -1.78
CA TYR A 333 -24.75 -15.36 -3.08
C TYR A 333 -25.84 -15.21 -4.14
N VAL A 334 -25.63 -14.34 -5.12
CA VAL A 334 -26.59 -14.05 -6.17
C VAL A 334 -25.94 -14.44 -7.49
N LEU A 335 -26.62 -15.28 -8.28
CA LEU A 335 -26.17 -15.72 -9.58
C LEU A 335 -27.27 -15.45 -10.61
N ASP A 336 -26.95 -14.67 -11.63
CA ASP A 336 -27.93 -14.29 -12.65
C ASP A 336 -28.35 -15.50 -13.47
N THR A 337 -27.38 -16.32 -13.87
CA THR A 337 -27.63 -17.50 -14.72
C THR A 337 -26.58 -18.57 -14.50
N ILE A 338 -27.02 -19.83 -14.40
CA ILE A 338 -26.18 -21.03 -14.54
C ILE A 338 -26.78 -21.88 -15.67
N SER A 339 -25.97 -22.20 -16.67
CA SER A 339 -26.34 -23.07 -17.76
C SER A 339 -25.41 -24.28 -17.78
N ILE A 340 -25.98 -25.49 -17.71
CA ILE A 340 -25.26 -26.75 -17.82
C ILE A 340 -25.76 -27.48 -19.06
N SER A 341 -24.85 -27.86 -19.95
CA SER A 341 -25.11 -28.64 -21.16
C SER A 341 -24.25 -29.90 -21.13
N SER A 342 -24.85 -31.07 -21.20
CA SER A 342 -24.14 -32.34 -21.32
C SER A 342 -24.54 -33.08 -22.59
N LYS A 343 -23.56 -33.45 -23.42
CA LYS A 343 -23.76 -34.09 -24.73
C LYS A 343 -22.98 -35.39 -24.81
N ALA A 344 -23.65 -36.49 -25.12
CA ALA A 344 -22.98 -37.78 -25.35
C ALA A 344 -22.16 -37.76 -26.67
N LYS A 345 -20.94 -38.29 -26.63
CA LYS A 345 -20.00 -38.35 -27.77
C LYS A 345 -19.65 -39.78 -28.20
N GLY A 346 -20.06 -40.79 -27.42
CA GLY A 346 -19.82 -42.21 -27.68
C GLY A 346 -20.28 -43.11 -26.53
N LEU A 347 -19.73 -44.33 -26.44
CA LEU A 347 -19.86 -45.16 -25.22
C LEU A 347 -19.01 -44.53 -24.11
N ASP A 348 -19.64 -44.14 -23.00
CA ASP A 348 -19.04 -43.57 -21.79
C ASP A 348 -18.25 -42.25 -21.95
N SER A 349 -18.31 -41.61 -23.12
CA SER A 349 -17.71 -40.28 -23.37
C SER A 349 -18.76 -39.20 -23.57
N ARG A 350 -18.53 -38.03 -22.96
CA ARG A 350 -19.42 -36.87 -22.99
C ARG A 350 -18.64 -35.55 -22.99
N ILE A 351 -19.31 -34.50 -23.44
CA ILE A 351 -18.89 -33.11 -23.26
C ILE A 351 -19.83 -32.49 -22.23
N LEU A 352 -19.28 -31.92 -21.15
CA LEU A 352 -20.01 -31.15 -20.15
C LEU A 352 -19.55 -29.69 -20.24
N GLU A 353 -20.48 -28.79 -20.51
CA GLU A 353 -20.28 -27.35 -20.62
C GLU A 353 -21.07 -26.68 -19.48
N ILE A 354 -20.41 -25.88 -18.67
CA ILE A 354 -21.00 -25.09 -17.59
C ILE A 354 -20.71 -23.63 -17.90
N TYR A 355 -21.73 -22.78 -17.87
CA TYR A 355 -21.63 -21.34 -18.05
C TYR A 355 -22.34 -20.62 -16.92
N SER A 356 -21.72 -19.57 -16.39
CA SER A 356 -22.26 -18.70 -15.35
C SER A 356 -21.69 -17.28 -15.48
N ASP A 357 -22.21 -16.35 -14.68
CA ASP A 357 -21.64 -15.03 -14.44
C ASP A 357 -20.22 -15.06 -13.84
N ILE A 358 -19.95 -16.05 -12.98
CA ILE A 358 -18.63 -16.33 -12.40
C ILE A 358 -17.61 -16.76 -13.45
N GLY A 359 -18.05 -17.50 -14.48
CA GLY A 359 -17.13 -18.10 -15.46
C GLY A 359 -17.73 -19.25 -16.27
N ALA A 360 -16.86 -19.97 -16.98
CA ALA A 360 -17.23 -21.10 -17.82
C ALA A 360 -16.28 -22.29 -17.59
N ALA A 361 -16.79 -23.51 -17.72
CA ALA A 361 -15.98 -24.72 -17.65
C ALA A 361 -16.44 -25.73 -18.70
N THR A 362 -15.49 -26.42 -19.34
CA THR A 362 -15.74 -27.49 -20.29
C THR A 362 -14.95 -28.72 -19.88
N ILE A 363 -15.58 -29.89 -19.90
CA ILE A 363 -14.92 -31.19 -19.72
C ILE A 363 -15.32 -32.09 -20.90
N ASP A 364 -14.36 -32.56 -21.68
CA ASP A 364 -14.56 -33.43 -22.86
C ASP A 364 -13.79 -34.74 -22.68
N GLY A 365 -14.49 -35.87 -22.63
CA GLY A 365 -13.86 -37.19 -22.58
C GLY A 365 -14.68 -38.23 -21.85
N GLN A 366 -14.02 -39.27 -21.35
CA GLN A 366 -14.60 -40.32 -20.51
C GLN A 366 -14.38 -39.96 -19.04
N PHE A 367 -15.44 -39.56 -18.34
CA PHE A 367 -15.33 -39.20 -16.93
C PHE A 367 -16.63 -39.44 -16.16
N ARG A 368 -16.46 -39.70 -14.87
CA ARG A 368 -17.55 -39.74 -13.88
C ARG A 368 -17.25 -38.73 -12.79
N ILE A 369 -18.20 -37.83 -12.53
CA ILE A 369 -18.00 -36.67 -11.64
C ILE A 369 -17.71 -37.14 -10.22
N ASP A 370 -18.35 -38.22 -9.78
CA ASP A 370 -18.13 -38.84 -8.46
C ASP A 370 -16.70 -39.36 -8.25
N ASN A 371 -15.99 -39.69 -9.34
CA ASN A 371 -14.69 -40.34 -9.31
C ASN A 371 -13.51 -39.43 -9.68
N VAL A 372 -13.73 -38.24 -10.26
CA VAL A 372 -12.63 -37.35 -10.69
C VAL A 372 -11.61 -37.11 -9.57
N VAL A 373 -12.07 -36.73 -8.38
CA VAL A 373 -11.19 -36.45 -7.22
C VAL A 373 -10.43 -37.71 -6.78
N ASN A 374 -11.10 -38.85 -6.71
CA ASN A 374 -10.47 -40.11 -6.31
C ASN A 374 -9.47 -40.60 -7.36
N ALA A 375 -9.72 -40.35 -8.65
CA ALA A 375 -8.80 -40.69 -9.73
C ALA A 375 -7.54 -39.84 -9.67
N VAL A 376 -7.66 -38.52 -9.51
CA VAL A 376 -6.49 -37.64 -9.34
C VAL A 376 -5.68 -38.04 -8.10
N LYS A 377 -6.35 -38.35 -6.98
CA LYS A 377 -5.68 -38.87 -5.77
C LYS A 377 -4.96 -40.20 -6.01
N LYS A 378 -5.59 -41.10 -6.77
CA LYS A 378 -5.00 -42.40 -7.13
C LYS A 378 -3.79 -42.22 -8.04
N ILE A 379 -3.88 -41.39 -9.08
CA ILE A 379 -2.75 -41.06 -9.96
C ILE A 379 -1.59 -40.50 -9.13
N ALA A 380 -1.85 -39.50 -8.28
CA ALA A 380 -0.81 -38.95 -7.41
C ALA A 380 -0.23 -40.00 -6.45
N LYS A 381 -1.04 -40.96 -5.97
CA LYS A 381 -0.58 -42.04 -5.10
C LYS A 381 0.27 -43.09 -5.81
N ASP A 382 -0.12 -43.44 -7.02
CA ASP A 382 0.61 -44.41 -7.84
C ASP A 382 1.91 -43.79 -8.36
N ASN A 383 1.89 -42.49 -8.69
CA ASN A 383 3.04 -41.75 -9.20
C ASN A 383 4.04 -41.39 -8.08
N TYR A 384 3.53 -40.97 -6.90
CA TYR A 384 4.30 -40.40 -5.79
C TYR A 384 3.88 -41.00 -4.42
N PRO A 385 4.12 -42.30 -4.19
CA PRO A 385 3.58 -43.04 -3.05
C PRO A 385 4.09 -42.59 -1.68
N PHE A 386 5.28 -41.98 -1.60
CA PHE A 386 5.82 -41.52 -0.32
C PHE A 386 4.98 -40.36 0.25
N TYR A 387 4.75 -39.32 -0.56
CA TYR A 387 4.02 -38.11 -0.16
C TYR A 387 2.52 -38.36 0.05
N THR A 388 2.00 -39.42 -0.55
CA THR A 388 0.58 -39.81 -0.52
C THR A 388 0.30 -41.03 0.36
N SER A 389 1.29 -41.49 1.11
CA SER A 389 1.22 -42.69 1.97
C SER A 389 0.04 -42.67 2.97
N HIS A 390 -0.33 -41.48 3.43
CA HIS A 390 -1.44 -41.26 4.37
C HIS A 390 -2.78 -41.00 3.68
N TRP A 391 -2.80 -40.89 2.35
CA TRP A 391 -4.02 -40.63 1.60
C TRP A 391 -4.88 -41.89 1.56
N SER A 392 -6.11 -41.74 2.04
CA SER A 392 -7.17 -42.72 1.83
C SER A 392 -7.59 -42.67 0.36
N THR A 393 -7.44 -43.80 -0.32
CA THR A 393 -7.86 -43.97 -1.71
C THR A 393 -8.82 -45.14 -1.82
N VAL A 394 -9.72 -45.07 -2.81
CA VAL A 394 -10.57 -46.20 -3.18
C VAL A 394 -9.80 -47.05 -4.19
N ASP A 395 -9.74 -48.37 -3.99
CA ASP A 395 -8.95 -49.26 -4.87
C ASP A 395 -9.53 -49.34 -6.28
N ASP A 396 -10.87 -49.34 -6.38
CA ASP A 396 -11.61 -49.42 -7.64
C ASP A 396 -12.15 -48.04 -8.04
N VAL A 397 -11.38 -47.32 -8.86
CA VAL A 397 -11.77 -46.04 -9.45
C VAL A 397 -12.00 -46.24 -10.94
N ALA A 398 -13.18 -45.86 -11.43
CA ALA A 398 -13.48 -45.94 -12.86
C ALA A 398 -12.51 -45.07 -13.67
N VAL A 399 -12.16 -45.53 -14.89
CA VAL A 399 -11.28 -44.80 -15.81
C VAL A 399 -11.79 -43.36 -16.05
N GLN A 400 -10.90 -42.40 -15.82
CA GLN A 400 -11.05 -40.96 -16.05
C GLN A 400 -10.04 -40.49 -17.11
N ASN A 401 -10.50 -40.33 -18.35
CA ASN A 401 -9.72 -39.89 -19.49
C ASN A 401 -10.42 -38.70 -20.15
N PHE A 402 -10.09 -37.47 -19.72
CA PHE A 402 -10.77 -36.26 -20.18
C PHE A 402 -9.84 -35.05 -20.28
N ASP A 403 -10.20 -34.13 -21.15
CA ASP A 403 -9.62 -32.79 -21.26
C ASP A 403 -10.55 -31.80 -20.56
N PHE A 404 -10.00 -30.77 -19.95
CA PHE A 404 -10.77 -29.73 -19.29
C PHE A 404 -10.25 -28.33 -19.64
N ASP A 405 -11.16 -27.36 -19.66
CA ASP A 405 -10.89 -25.94 -19.82
C ASP A 405 -11.80 -25.18 -18.85
N ILE A 406 -11.22 -24.38 -17.96
CA ILE A 406 -11.90 -23.67 -16.89
C ILE A 406 -11.48 -22.20 -16.99
N TYR A 407 -12.46 -21.33 -17.11
CA TYR A 407 -12.31 -19.89 -17.06
C TYR A 407 -13.11 -19.33 -15.88
N ILE A 408 -12.45 -18.65 -14.95
CA ILE A 408 -13.09 -17.89 -13.87
C ILE A 408 -12.88 -16.41 -14.15
N LYS A 409 -13.96 -15.69 -14.41
CA LYS A 409 -13.95 -14.24 -14.62
C LYS A 409 -13.75 -13.50 -13.29
N ASP A 410 -14.60 -13.76 -12.31
CA ASP A 410 -14.48 -13.30 -10.93
C ASP A 410 -15.19 -14.33 -10.04
N SER A 411 -14.52 -14.79 -8.98
CA SER A 411 -15.10 -15.79 -8.08
C SER A 411 -16.21 -15.24 -7.17
N GLU A 412 -16.33 -13.91 -6.99
CA GLU A 412 -17.35 -13.25 -6.16
C GLU A 412 -17.60 -13.95 -4.80
N ASN A 413 -16.53 -14.43 -4.15
CA ASN A 413 -16.55 -15.23 -2.91
C ASN A 413 -17.31 -16.57 -2.95
N ILE A 414 -17.70 -17.08 -4.13
CA ILE A 414 -18.48 -18.33 -4.26
C ILE A 414 -17.80 -19.54 -3.60
N PHE A 415 -16.46 -19.53 -3.48
CA PHE A 415 -15.69 -20.60 -2.82
C PHE A 415 -15.98 -20.72 -1.32
N ALA A 416 -16.60 -19.73 -0.70
CA ALA A 416 -17.16 -19.87 0.65
C ALA A 416 -18.29 -20.93 0.71
N LEU A 417 -19.02 -21.18 -0.38
CA LEU A 417 -19.94 -22.33 -0.49
C LEU A 417 -19.19 -23.67 -0.48
N ALA A 418 -17.96 -23.70 -0.99
CA ALA A 418 -17.08 -24.87 -0.98
C ALA A 418 -16.25 -25.02 0.31
N GLY A 419 -16.40 -24.10 1.28
CA GLY A 419 -15.69 -24.14 2.57
C GLY A 419 -14.32 -23.45 2.58
N VAL A 420 -14.00 -22.68 1.55
CA VAL A 420 -12.77 -21.86 1.47
C VAL A 420 -13.15 -20.37 1.45
N PRO A 421 -13.54 -19.79 2.60
CA PRO A 421 -13.88 -18.37 2.67
C PRO A 421 -12.66 -17.49 2.38
N LYS A 422 -12.88 -16.25 1.92
CA LYS A 422 -11.87 -15.25 1.58
C LYS A 422 -10.98 -15.55 0.36
N LEU A 423 -11.19 -16.68 -0.31
CA LEU A 423 -10.51 -16.95 -1.58
C LEU A 423 -11.16 -16.14 -2.71
N SER A 424 -10.40 -15.19 -3.26
CA SER A 424 -10.77 -14.39 -4.41
C SER A 424 -9.90 -14.77 -5.60
N ILE A 425 -10.51 -15.07 -6.74
CA ILE A 425 -9.82 -15.37 -7.99
C ILE A 425 -10.40 -14.47 -9.08
N ARG A 426 -9.56 -13.84 -9.88
CA ARG A 426 -10.00 -13.01 -11.01
C ARG A 426 -9.24 -13.34 -12.29
N ASP A 427 -10.00 -13.45 -13.37
CA ASP A 427 -9.56 -13.72 -14.74
C ASP A 427 -8.66 -14.97 -14.90
N MET A 428 -8.88 -15.99 -14.08
CA MET A 428 -8.10 -17.23 -14.12
C MET A 428 -8.53 -18.12 -15.29
N ARG A 429 -7.57 -18.65 -16.03
CA ARG A 429 -7.76 -19.71 -17.03
C ARG A 429 -6.92 -20.91 -16.65
N VAL A 430 -7.52 -22.10 -16.65
CA VAL A 430 -6.84 -23.38 -16.41
C VAL A 430 -7.33 -24.37 -17.46
N ASN A 431 -6.41 -24.96 -18.21
CA ASN A 431 -6.74 -26.06 -19.10
C ASN A 431 -5.77 -27.22 -18.89
N GLY A 432 -6.17 -28.41 -19.33
CA GLY A 432 -5.36 -29.59 -19.08
C GLY A 432 -6.05 -30.89 -19.43
N SER A 433 -5.42 -31.98 -19.03
CA SER A 433 -5.87 -33.33 -19.31
C SER A 433 -5.56 -34.28 -18.15
N VAL A 434 -6.48 -35.19 -17.87
CA VAL A 434 -6.27 -36.32 -16.95
C VAL A 434 -6.41 -37.61 -17.76
N ARG A 435 -5.46 -38.54 -17.60
CA ARG A 435 -5.47 -39.89 -18.17
C ARG A 435 -5.15 -40.89 -17.07
N SER A 436 -6.19 -41.40 -16.42
CA SER A 436 -6.03 -42.32 -15.29
C SER A 436 -5.43 -43.69 -15.64
N ASP A 437 -5.57 -44.14 -16.89
CA ASP A 437 -4.99 -45.39 -17.39
C ASP A 437 -3.49 -45.29 -17.68
N GLY A 438 -3.02 -44.09 -18.06
CA GLY A 438 -1.61 -43.77 -18.27
C GLY A 438 -0.91 -43.14 -17.06
N GLY A 439 -1.64 -42.88 -15.96
CA GLY A 439 -1.10 -42.16 -14.80
C GLY A 439 -0.65 -40.73 -15.14
N GLU A 440 -1.36 -40.06 -16.05
CA GLU A 440 -0.95 -38.75 -16.58
C GLU A 440 -1.86 -37.61 -16.12
N ILE A 441 -1.26 -36.48 -15.73
CA ILE A 441 -1.91 -35.21 -15.42
C ILE A 441 -1.12 -34.09 -16.10
N ALA A 442 -1.79 -33.29 -16.91
CA ALA A 442 -1.23 -32.08 -17.50
C ALA A 442 -2.13 -30.90 -17.16
N ILE A 443 -1.55 -29.78 -16.73
CA ILE A 443 -2.23 -28.55 -16.32
C ILE A 443 -1.42 -27.35 -16.81
N THR A 444 -2.07 -26.44 -17.52
CA THR A 444 -1.55 -25.12 -17.84
C THR A 444 -2.53 -24.08 -17.33
N SER A 445 -2.03 -23.06 -16.64
CA SER A 445 -2.85 -22.00 -16.09
C SER A 445 -2.24 -20.62 -16.25
N SER A 446 -3.12 -19.63 -16.36
CA SER A 446 -2.85 -18.21 -16.22
C SER A 446 -3.76 -17.67 -15.13
N ILE A 447 -3.18 -17.08 -14.11
CA ILE A 447 -3.82 -16.64 -12.87
C ILE A 447 -3.43 -15.17 -12.64
N PRO A 448 -4.08 -14.21 -13.32
CA PRO A 448 -3.77 -12.79 -13.18
C PRO A 448 -3.87 -12.30 -11.74
N TYR A 449 -4.82 -12.83 -10.97
CA TYR A 449 -4.97 -12.51 -9.56
C TYR A 449 -5.55 -13.69 -8.76
N VAL A 450 -4.89 -13.99 -7.64
CA VAL A 450 -5.46 -14.79 -6.56
C VAL A 450 -5.18 -14.11 -5.22
N GLY A 451 -6.22 -13.96 -4.41
CA GLY A 451 -6.14 -13.40 -3.06
C GLY A 451 -6.70 -14.38 -2.04
N TYR A 452 -6.02 -14.49 -0.90
CA TYR A 452 -6.50 -15.20 0.28
C TYR A 452 -6.11 -14.39 1.51
N ASP A 453 -7.08 -13.76 2.17
CA ASP A 453 -6.85 -12.87 3.33
C ASP A 453 -5.83 -11.74 3.01
N ASN A 454 -4.70 -11.68 3.73
CA ASN A 454 -3.62 -10.70 3.51
C ASN A 454 -2.60 -11.12 2.44
N TYR A 455 -2.81 -12.28 1.80
CA TYR A 455 -1.91 -12.82 0.78
C TYR A 455 -2.50 -12.57 -0.61
N GLN A 456 -1.75 -11.92 -1.48
CA GLN A 456 -2.18 -11.64 -2.84
C GLN A 456 -1.06 -12.02 -3.81
N LEU A 457 -1.40 -12.75 -4.87
CA LEU A 457 -0.48 -13.08 -5.96
C LEU A 457 -1.01 -12.46 -7.25
N PHE A 458 -0.11 -11.88 -8.03
CA PHE A 458 -0.41 -11.24 -9.31
C PHE A 458 0.39 -11.89 -10.43
N GLY A 459 -0.23 -12.04 -11.59
CA GLY A 459 0.44 -12.53 -12.81
C GLY A 459 0.94 -13.97 -12.72
N GLY A 460 0.29 -14.83 -11.94
CA GLY A 460 0.68 -16.23 -11.78
C GLY A 460 0.54 -17.04 -13.07
N GLN A 461 1.51 -17.88 -13.39
CA GLN A 461 1.42 -18.89 -14.45
C GLN A 461 1.89 -20.22 -13.89
N ILE A 462 1.13 -21.29 -14.10
CA ILE A 462 1.53 -22.64 -13.65
C ILE A 462 1.41 -23.61 -14.83
N ASN A 463 2.50 -24.31 -15.12
CA ASN A 463 2.55 -25.44 -16.03
C ASN A 463 3.01 -26.66 -15.24
N PHE A 464 2.13 -27.65 -15.09
CA PHE A 464 2.41 -28.90 -14.42
C PHE A 464 2.15 -30.06 -15.36
N ASN A 465 3.12 -30.96 -15.51
CA ASN A 465 2.97 -32.20 -16.27
C ASN A 465 3.51 -33.35 -15.43
N SER A 466 2.75 -34.44 -15.32
CA SER A 466 3.13 -35.67 -14.64
C SER A 466 2.71 -36.84 -15.51
N ILE A 467 3.64 -37.76 -15.77
CA ILE A 467 3.43 -39.01 -16.51
C ILE A 467 4.08 -40.11 -15.69
N HIS A 468 3.28 -40.98 -15.10
CA HIS A 468 3.77 -41.96 -14.11
C HIS A 468 4.61 -41.23 -13.03
N ASN A 469 5.79 -41.75 -12.72
CA ASN A 469 6.64 -41.22 -11.68
C ASN A 469 7.51 -40.02 -12.13
N ASP A 470 7.40 -39.55 -13.38
CA ASP A 470 8.13 -38.38 -13.86
C ASP A 470 7.19 -37.16 -13.90
N GLY A 471 7.61 -36.03 -13.33
CA GLY A 471 6.84 -34.79 -13.35
C GLY A 471 7.70 -33.54 -13.49
N SER A 472 7.08 -32.47 -13.98
CA SER A 472 7.67 -31.14 -14.06
C SER A 472 6.64 -30.09 -13.66
N LEU A 473 7.09 -29.06 -12.96
CA LEU A 473 6.34 -27.88 -12.58
C LEU A 473 7.13 -26.65 -12.98
N MET A 474 6.50 -25.72 -13.66
CA MET A 474 7.02 -24.37 -13.87
C MET A 474 5.96 -23.41 -13.37
N MET A 475 6.31 -22.62 -12.37
CA MET A 475 5.48 -21.57 -11.80
C MET A 475 6.21 -20.25 -11.89
N ASN A 476 5.56 -19.25 -12.47
CA ASN A 476 6.03 -17.87 -12.49
C ASN A 476 5.00 -17.02 -11.75
N ILE A 477 5.45 -16.11 -10.91
CA ILE A 477 4.63 -15.16 -10.19
C ILE A 477 5.24 -13.79 -10.46
N ASP A 478 4.50 -12.86 -11.07
CA ASP A 478 5.02 -11.52 -11.39
C ASP A 478 5.22 -10.67 -10.14
N SER A 479 4.32 -10.76 -9.16
CA SER A 479 4.49 -10.11 -7.87
C SER A 479 3.58 -10.72 -6.81
N SER A 480 3.90 -10.49 -5.55
CA SER A 480 3.02 -10.86 -4.43
C SER A 480 2.99 -9.80 -3.34
N LEU A 481 1.89 -9.76 -2.61
CA LEU A 481 1.71 -8.96 -1.42
C LEU A 481 1.49 -9.90 -0.24
N VAL A 482 2.32 -9.80 0.79
CA VAL A 482 2.16 -10.55 2.04
C VAL A 482 2.18 -9.57 3.19
N ASP A 483 1.06 -9.47 3.92
CA ASP A 483 0.89 -8.55 5.06
C ASP A 483 1.28 -7.09 4.71
N GLY A 484 0.90 -6.64 3.51
CA GLY A 484 1.17 -5.28 3.03
C GLY A 484 2.56 -5.05 2.44
N LYS A 485 3.47 -6.04 2.51
CA LYS A 485 4.80 -5.97 1.89
C LYS A 485 4.79 -6.59 0.49
N SER A 486 5.35 -5.88 -0.48
CA SER A 486 5.45 -6.32 -1.87
C SER A 486 6.72 -7.14 -2.08
N PHE A 487 6.62 -8.20 -2.88
CA PHE A 487 7.73 -9.05 -3.30
C PHE A 487 7.81 -9.07 -4.82
N ASN A 488 9.03 -9.05 -5.35
CA ASN A 488 9.26 -9.07 -6.80
C ASN A 488 8.98 -10.45 -7.41
N PRO A 489 9.14 -10.62 -8.75
CA PRO A 489 8.82 -11.88 -9.39
C PRO A 489 9.57 -13.08 -8.81
N ILE A 490 8.88 -14.22 -8.76
CA ILE A 490 9.42 -15.50 -8.31
C ILE A 490 9.18 -16.54 -9.39
N ASP A 491 10.25 -17.18 -9.83
CA ASP A 491 10.21 -18.34 -10.70
C ASP A 491 10.53 -19.61 -9.90
N ILE A 492 9.68 -20.63 -10.03
CA ILE A 492 9.84 -21.93 -9.41
C ILE A 492 9.78 -22.98 -10.51
N ILE A 493 10.88 -23.71 -10.69
CA ILE A 493 10.96 -24.85 -11.60
C ILE A 493 11.19 -26.07 -10.74
N ALA A 494 10.32 -27.07 -10.81
CA ALA A 494 10.53 -28.33 -10.11
C ALA A 494 10.51 -29.52 -11.07
N ASP A 495 11.47 -30.41 -10.92
CA ASP A 495 11.53 -31.71 -11.60
C ASP A 495 11.29 -32.81 -10.56
N ILE A 496 10.39 -33.74 -10.86
CA ILE A 496 9.98 -34.84 -9.99
C ILE A 496 10.36 -36.15 -10.66
N ASN A 497 11.08 -37.03 -9.96
CA ASN A 497 11.41 -38.38 -10.42
C ASN A 497 11.19 -39.39 -9.28
N GLY A 498 10.16 -40.22 -9.40
CA GLY A 498 9.65 -40.96 -8.25
C GLY A 498 9.23 -39.98 -7.16
N ASP A 499 9.58 -40.29 -5.92
CA ASP A 499 9.35 -39.39 -4.80
C ASP A 499 10.48 -38.37 -4.59
N ALA A 500 11.48 -38.29 -5.47
CA ALA A 500 12.49 -37.23 -5.40
C ALA A 500 12.01 -35.98 -6.16
N ILE A 501 12.14 -34.80 -5.54
CA ILE A 501 11.75 -33.51 -6.13
C ILE A 501 12.96 -32.59 -6.08
N ASN A 502 13.39 -32.08 -7.23
CA ASN A 502 14.39 -31.01 -7.33
C ASN A 502 13.68 -29.72 -7.66
N ILE A 503 13.71 -28.74 -6.76
CA ILE A 503 13.06 -27.43 -6.92
C ILE A 503 14.15 -26.38 -7.10
N ASN A 504 14.09 -25.61 -8.17
CA ASN A 504 14.90 -24.44 -8.36
C ASN A 504 14.03 -23.19 -8.22
N VAL A 505 14.37 -22.33 -7.27
CA VAL A 505 13.68 -21.06 -6.99
C VAL A 505 14.60 -19.93 -7.42
N LYS A 506 14.11 -19.05 -8.29
CA LYS A 506 14.83 -17.90 -8.81
C LYS A 506 14.06 -16.60 -8.60
N THR A 507 14.78 -15.55 -8.23
CA THR A 507 14.26 -14.18 -8.13
C THR A 507 15.41 -13.19 -8.12
N ASP A 508 15.22 -12.07 -8.82
CA ASP A 508 16.23 -11.02 -8.98
C ASP A 508 16.16 -9.94 -7.87
N ALA A 509 15.29 -10.10 -6.87
CA ALA A 509 15.31 -9.42 -5.56
C ALA A 509 14.08 -9.85 -4.74
N ILE A 510 14.21 -10.27 -3.47
CA ILE A 510 13.03 -10.56 -2.62
C ILE A 510 12.63 -9.33 -1.81
N ILE A 511 13.64 -8.68 -1.22
CA ILE A 511 13.61 -7.45 -0.42
C ILE A 511 14.98 -6.78 -0.59
N ASP A 512 15.16 -5.52 -0.18
CA ASP A 512 16.42 -4.77 -0.36
C ASP A 512 17.67 -5.52 0.18
N SER A 513 17.51 -6.34 1.22
CA SER A 513 18.61 -7.13 1.80
C SER A 513 18.90 -8.46 1.10
N ILE A 514 18.02 -8.95 0.23
CA ILE A 514 18.18 -10.18 -0.57
C ILE A 514 18.09 -9.81 -2.04
N GLU A 515 19.23 -9.35 -2.56
CA GLU A 515 19.38 -8.82 -3.91
C GLU A 515 19.23 -9.88 -4.98
N ARG A 516 19.64 -11.13 -4.73
CA ARG A 516 19.50 -12.20 -5.72
C ARG A 516 19.39 -13.56 -5.07
N LEU A 517 18.47 -14.39 -5.54
CA LEU A 517 18.27 -15.75 -5.04
C LEU A 517 18.07 -16.71 -6.22
N ASP A 518 18.99 -17.67 -6.36
CA ASP A 518 18.91 -18.83 -7.25
C ASP A 518 19.34 -20.06 -6.43
N ILE A 519 18.35 -20.71 -5.81
CA ILE A 519 18.54 -21.83 -4.88
C ILE A 519 17.94 -23.09 -5.48
N ILE A 520 18.61 -24.22 -5.29
CA ILE A 520 18.15 -25.56 -5.63
C ILE A 520 17.87 -26.30 -4.31
N VAL A 521 16.67 -26.84 -4.17
CA VAL A 521 16.22 -27.65 -3.04
C VAL A 521 15.93 -29.05 -3.55
N GLN A 522 16.73 -30.02 -3.14
CA GLN A 522 16.51 -31.43 -3.44
C GLN A 522 15.76 -32.07 -2.27
N ILE A 523 14.56 -32.58 -2.51
CA ILE A 523 13.69 -33.25 -1.55
C ILE A 523 13.67 -34.73 -1.87
N THR A 524 13.96 -35.57 -0.88
CA THR A 524 13.94 -37.04 -1.02
C THR A 524 13.24 -37.69 0.16
N PRO A 525 12.63 -38.88 -0.02
CA PRO A 525 12.08 -39.66 1.09
C PRO A 525 13.12 -40.05 2.15
N ASP A 526 12.70 -40.03 3.41
CA ASP A 526 13.43 -40.57 4.56
C ASP A 526 12.48 -41.36 5.46
N ASP A 527 12.98 -42.38 6.17
CA ASP A 527 12.15 -43.22 7.05
C ASP A 527 11.45 -42.41 8.16
N ARG A 528 12.00 -41.24 8.51
CA ARG A 528 11.46 -40.35 9.54
C ARG A 528 10.72 -39.13 8.98
N GLY A 529 10.61 -38.99 7.66
CA GLY A 529 9.95 -37.86 7.01
C GLY A 529 10.63 -37.46 5.70
N ILE A 530 10.82 -36.18 5.42
CA ILE A 530 11.49 -35.72 4.20
C ILE A 530 12.94 -35.36 4.49
N ARG A 531 13.83 -35.68 3.56
CA ARG A 531 15.21 -35.21 3.56
C ARG A 531 15.36 -34.09 2.53
N LEU A 532 15.93 -32.97 2.95
CA LEU A 532 16.27 -31.82 2.13
C LEU A 532 17.78 -31.70 2.00
N HIS A 533 18.22 -31.29 0.81
CA HIS A 533 19.56 -30.83 0.51
C HIS A 533 19.46 -29.50 -0.24
N LEU A 534 20.15 -28.47 0.26
CA LEU A 534 20.10 -27.11 -0.26
C LEU A 534 21.40 -26.79 -1.00
N GLU A 535 21.29 -26.36 -2.25
CA GLU A 535 22.42 -25.84 -3.03
C GLU A 535 22.02 -24.46 -3.55
N ASN A 536 22.96 -23.60 -3.87
CA ASN A 536 22.66 -22.33 -4.52
C ASN A 536 23.59 -22.13 -5.70
N ASN A 537 23.03 -21.69 -6.83
CA ASN A 537 23.81 -21.20 -7.95
C ASN A 537 24.34 -19.80 -7.63
N GLU A 538 23.47 -18.96 -7.06
CA GLU A 538 23.79 -17.59 -6.69
C GLU A 538 22.85 -17.13 -5.57
N LEU A 539 23.42 -16.64 -4.47
CA LEU A 539 22.67 -16.02 -3.39
C LEU A 539 23.43 -14.75 -2.99
N ILE A 540 22.85 -13.59 -3.27
CA ILE A 540 23.42 -12.29 -2.90
C ILE A 540 22.52 -11.68 -1.84
N MET A 541 23.09 -11.47 -0.66
CA MET A 541 22.41 -10.83 0.46
C MET A 541 23.37 -9.86 1.13
N LEU A 542 22.90 -8.65 1.42
CA LEU A 542 23.68 -7.57 2.05
C LEU A 542 24.98 -7.27 1.26
N GLY A 543 24.90 -7.18 -0.07
CA GLY A 543 26.03 -6.95 -0.96
C GLY A 543 27.04 -8.10 -1.07
N ASN A 544 26.80 -9.24 -0.43
CA ASN A 544 27.75 -10.35 -0.35
C ASN A 544 27.20 -11.65 -0.97
N LYS A 545 28.10 -12.44 -1.57
CA LYS A 545 27.78 -13.76 -2.13
C LYS A 545 27.85 -14.82 -1.05
N TRP A 546 26.72 -15.45 -0.78
CA TRP A 546 26.58 -16.51 0.20
C TRP A 546 26.53 -17.88 -0.46
N GLN A 547 27.06 -18.91 0.20
CA GLN A 547 27.05 -20.29 -0.28
C GLN A 547 26.62 -21.25 0.82
N PHE A 548 25.74 -22.21 0.48
CA PHE A 548 25.44 -23.33 1.35
C PHE A 548 26.61 -24.31 1.40
N SER A 549 26.78 -24.97 2.54
CA SER A 549 27.71 -26.11 2.67
C SER A 549 27.27 -27.29 1.80
N ASN A 550 28.16 -27.77 0.93
CA ASN A 550 27.87 -28.82 -0.08
C ASN A 550 27.37 -30.17 0.46
N ASP A 551 27.53 -30.47 1.75
CA ASP A 551 27.09 -31.72 2.40
C ASP A 551 26.00 -31.49 3.45
N ASN A 552 25.28 -30.35 3.36
CA ASN A 552 24.13 -30.10 4.23
C ASN A 552 23.04 -31.15 4.02
N ARG A 553 22.41 -31.58 5.12
CA ARG A 553 21.30 -32.53 5.11
C ARG A 553 20.35 -32.15 6.22
N ILE A 554 19.09 -31.91 5.87
CA ILE A 554 18.02 -31.64 6.82
C ILE A 554 17.01 -32.77 6.71
N VAL A 555 16.64 -33.44 7.81
CA VAL A 555 15.53 -34.40 7.84
C VAL A 555 14.41 -33.82 8.70
N LEU A 556 13.25 -33.61 8.11
CA LEU A 556 12.05 -33.08 8.76
C LEU A 556 11.00 -34.17 8.89
N GLY A 557 10.54 -34.41 10.12
CA GLY A 557 9.52 -35.41 10.44
C GLY A 557 8.46 -34.85 11.40
N LYS A 558 7.50 -35.69 11.79
CA LYS A 558 6.54 -35.33 12.83
C LYS A 558 7.27 -35.20 14.18
N GLU A 559 7.30 -34.00 14.74
CA GLU A 559 8.00 -33.69 16.00
C GLU A 559 9.49 -34.11 15.98
N TYR A 560 10.12 -34.03 14.81
CA TYR A 560 11.49 -34.49 14.58
C TYR A 560 12.21 -33.59 13.57
N ILE A 561 13.43 -33.16 13.90
CA ILE A 561 14.30 -32.40 12.99
C ILE A 561 15.75 -32.85 13.16
N ASP A 562 16.47 -33.16 12.09
CA ASP A 562 17.89 -33.56 12.13
C ASP A 562 18.65 -32.77 11.09
N ILE A 563 19.60 -31.94 11.54
CA ILE A 563 20.30 -30.99 10.69
C ILE A 563 21.79 -31.30 10.77
N ASN A 564 22.32 -31.85 9.67
CA ASN A 564 23.75 -32.04 9.51
C ASN A 564 24.31 -30.96 8.58
N ASN A 565 25.35 -30.27 9.06
CA ASN A 565 26.15 -29.30 8.32
C ASN A 565 25.33 -28.29 7.49
N LEU A 566 24.26 -27.70 8.04
CA LEU A 566 23.56 -26.58 7.39
C LEU A 566 24.25 -25.27 7.81
N SER A 567 25.04 -24.73 6.90
CA SER A 567 25.68 -23.43 7.06
C SER A 567 25.63 -22.64 5.77
N LEU A 568 25.52 -21.33 5.90
CA LEU A 568 25.60 -20.37 4.81
C LEU A 568 26.81 -19.46 5.07
N THR A 569 27.70 -19.30 4.09
CA THR A 569 28.97 -18.57 4.30
C THR A 569 29.29 -17.59 3.17
N ASP A 570 29.88 -16.44 3.48
CA ASP A 570 30.40 -15.44 2.51
C ASP A 570 31.94 -15.32 2.52
N ASP A 571 32.63 -16.45 2.74
CA ASP A 571 34.06 -16.56 3.13
C ASP A 571 34.35 -16.16 4.58
N THR A 572 33.88 -15.00 5.04
CA THR A 572 34.26 -14.44 6.37
C THR A 572 33.16 -14.52 7.42
N LYS A 573 31.89 -14.51 6.98
CA LYS A 573 30.69 -14.58 7.82
C LYS A 573 30.06 -15.95 7.69
N LYS A 574 29.41 -16.42 8.76
CA LYS A 574 28.70 -17.71 8.75
C LYS A 574 27.37 -17.61 9.48
N ILE A 575 26.35 -18.22 8.88
CA ILE A 575 25.06 -18.51 9.50
C ILE A 575 24.97 -20.02 9.59
N ILE A 576 24.85 -20.57 10.79
CA ILE A 576 24.85 -22.01 11.03
C ILE A 576 23.57 -22.38 11.76
N LEU A 577 22.86 -23.37 11.25
CA LEU A 577 21.71 -23.96 11.91
C LEU A 577 22.02 -25.42 12.25
N ARG A 578 21.78 -25.82 13.50
CA ARG A 578 21.99 -27.19 13.98
C ARG A 578 20.76 -27.68 14.72
N ASP A 579 20.51 -28.98 14.71
CA ASP A 579 19.53 -29.56 15.61
C ASP A 579 20.12 -29.79 17.01
N ILE A 580 19.24 -29.83 18.01
CA ILE A 580 19.57 -30.18 19.38
C ILE A 580 18.76 -31.41 19.77
N ASN A 581 19.42 -32.57 19.82
CA ASN A 581 18.81 -33.87 20.17
C ASN A 581 17.59 -34.23 19.29
N ASN A 582 17.55 -33.73 18.06
CA ASN A 582 16.43 -33.81 17.13
C ASN A 582 15.08 -33.17 17.57
N GLU A 583 15.04 -32.45 18.70
CA GLU A 583 13.84 -31.84 19.29
C GLU A 583 14.01 -30.34 19.58
N GLY A 584 15.08 -29.75 19.05
CA GLY A 584 15.43 -28.35 19.25
C GLY A 584 16.35 -27.85 18.14
N LEU A 585 16.66 -26.55 18.18
CA LEU A 585 17.43 -25.85 17.16
C LEU A 585 18.46 -24.92 17.82
N GLU A 586 19.64 -24.85 17.23
CA GLU A 586 20.66 -23.85 17.53
C GLU A 586 20.93 -23.01 16.28
N LEU A 587 20.73 -21.70 16.38
CA LEU A 587 21.17 -20.73 15.39
C LEU A 587 22.47 -20.08 15.89
N GLN A 588 23.53 -20.17 15.09
CA GLN A 588 24.78 -19.47 15.33
C GLN A 588 25.05 -18.47 14.19
N LEU A 589 25.38 -17.24 14.55
CA LEU A 589 25.87 -16.21 13.63
C LEU A 589 27.32 -15.93 14.00
N GLU A 590 28.22 -16.03 13.04
CA GLU A 590 29.64 -15.71 13.19
C GLU A 590 29.98 -14.56 12.25
N ASN A 591 30.43 -13.44 12.82
CA ASN A 591 30.79 -12.20 12.11
C ASN A 591 29.70 -11.62 11.18
N VAL A 592 28.42 -11.81 11.49
CA VAL A 592 27.32 -11.32 10.62
C VAL A 592 27.02 -9.86 10.96
N ASP A 593 26.88 -8.99 9.96
CA ASP A 593 26.49 -7.60 10.21
C ASP A 593 25.06 -7.54 10.74
N PHE A 594 24.85 -6.84 11.87
CA PHE A 594 23.55 -6.61 12.46
C PHE A 594 22.61 -5.78 11.57
N ALA A 595 23.13 -5.11 10.54
CA ALA A 595 22.34 -4.44 9.52
C ALA A 595 21.25 -5.34 8.88
N ILE A 596 21.42 -6.67 8.92
CA ILE A 596 20.41 -7.65 8.51
C ILE A 596 19.07 -7.52 9.27
N ALA A 597 19.08 -6.91 10.47
CA ALA A 597 17.90 -6.72 11.30
C ALA A 597 17.07 -5.49 10.89
N ASN A 598 17.67 -4.48 10.23
CA ASN A 598 17.02 -3.21 9.91
C ASN A 598 15.68 -3.36 9.14
N PRO A 599 15.51 -4.26 8.15
CA PRO A 599 14.22 -4.45 7.45
C PRO A 599 13.08 -4.97 8.34
N PHE A 600 13.42 -5.46 9.54
CA PHE A 600 12.48 -5.97 10.53
C PHE A 600 12.24 -4.98 11.68
N ILE A 601 12.95 -3.86 11.72
CA ILE A 601 12.81 -2.81 12.74
C ILE A 601 12.04 -1.64 12.13
N ASP A 602 10.89 -1.30 12.72
CA ASP A 602 9.99 -0.25 12.24
C ASP A 602 10.41 1.14 12.75
N TYR A 603 11.67 1.52 12.48
CA TYR A 603 12.21 2.84 12.84
C TYR A 603 13.35 3.24 11.90
N ASP A 604 13.00 3.93 10.82
CA ASP A 604 13.89 4.35 9.73
C ASP A 604 14.93 5.41 10.12
N LYS A 605 14.68 6.13 11.23
CA LYS A 605 15.59 7.17 11.75
C LYS A 605 16.85 6.63 12.45
N MET A 606 16.89 5.35 12.84
CA MET A 606 18.07 4.72 13.42
C MET A 606 18.40 3.42 12.69
N LEU A 607 19.47 3.45 11.91
CA LEU A 607 20.03 2.28 11.26
C LEU A 607 21.05 1.63 12.19
N PHE A 608 20.82 0.37 12.51
CA PHE A 608 21.72 -0.40 13.36
C PHE A 608 22.73 -1.17 12.52
N GLY A 609 23.94 -1.32 13.05
CA GLY A 609 25.01 -2.07 12.39
C GLY A 609 26.02 -2.61 13.37
N GLY A 610 27.02 -3.30 12.83
CA GLY A 610 28.12 -3.84 13.59
C GLY A 610 28.20 -5.36 13.50
N ILE A 611 29.40 -5.88 13.69
CA ILE A 611 29.69 -7.30 13.49
C ILE A 611 29.20 -8.11 14.71
N MET A 612 28.12 -8.87 14.49
CA MET A 612 27.46 -9.67 15.50
C MET A 612 27.95 -11.13 15.50
N ASN A 613 28.21 -11.62 16.69
CA ASN A 613 28.35 -13.04 17.00
C ASN A 613 27.21 -13.46 17.92
N MET A 614 26.44 -14.47 17.53
CA MET A 614 25.25 -14.90 18.27
C MET A 614 25.18 -16.43 18.35
N SER A 615 24.70 -16.95 19.47
CA SER A 615 24.30 -18.36 19.63
C SER A 615 22.97 -18.41 20.36
N MET A 616 21.89 -18.71 19.64
CA MET A 616 20.55 -18.91 20.20
C MET A 616 20.15 -20.37 20.12
N LYS A 617 19.61 -20.91 21.22
CA LYS A 617 19.17 -22.30 21.34
C LYS A 617 17.70 -22.34 21.74
N LEU A 618 16.93 -23.08 20.97
CA LEU A 618 15.54 -23.43 21.22
C LEU A 618 15.49 -24.92 21.60
N TYR A 619 15.17 -25.22 22.84
CA TYR A 619 14.98 -26.57 23.33
C TYR A 619 13.50 -26.94 23.38
N LYS A 620 13.19 -28.21 23.13
CA LYS A 620 11.83 -28.78 23.21
C LYS A 620 10.84 -27.98 22.36
N MET A 621 11.19 -27.70 21.10
CA MET A 621 10.41 -26.84 20.20
C MET A 621 8.97 -27.34 19.96
N TYR A 622 8.71 -28.63 20.18
CA TYR A 622 7.40 -29.27 20.03
C TYR A 622 6.58 -29.34 21.34
N SER A 623 7.12 -28.83 22.46
CA SER A 623 6.44 -28.76 23.76
C SER A 623 5.51 -27.53 23.83
N SER A 624 4.47 -27.58 24.67
CA SER A 624 3.66 -26.40 25.00
C SER A 624 4.43 -25.31 25.77
N ALA A 625 5.63 -25.62 26.24
CA ALA A 625 6.56 -24.70 26.89
C ALA A 625 7.98 -24.90 26.33
N PRO A 626 8.29 -24.37 25.14
CA PRO A 626 9.65 -24.38 24.60
C PRO A 626 10.58 -23.56 25.49
N VAL A 627 11.88 -23.84 25.45
CA VAL A 627 12.88 -23.09 26.24
C VAL A 627 13.88 -22.43 25.30
N ILE A 628 14.01 -21.11 25.40
CA ILE A 628 14.97 -20.31 24.64
C ILE A 628 16.10 -19.91 25.58
N SER A 629 17.33 -20.06 25.10
CA SER A 629 18.51 -19.51 25.76
C SER A 629 19.56 -19.18 24.71
N GLY A 630 20.32 -18.12 24.92
CA GLY A 630 21.38 -17.77 23.99
C GLY A 630 22.09 -16.49 24.39
N ASN A 631 23.09 -16.16 23.62
CA ASN A 631 23.79 -14.91 23.75
C ASN A 631 24.07 -14.27 22.39
N ALA A 632 24.22 -12.95 22.39
CA ALA A 632 24.68 -12.17 21.26
C ALA A 632 25.73 -11.16 21.74
N SER A 633 26.73 -10.89 20.92
CA SER A 633 27.77 -9.90 21.17
C SER A 633 28.05 -9.15 19.88
N ILE A 634 28.08 -7.83 19.98
CA ILE A 634 28.54 -6.91 18.93
C ILE A 634 29.62 -6.06 19.57
N ASP A 635 30.88 -6.25 19.15
CA ASP A 635 32.02 -5.56 19.78
C ASP A 635 32.00 -4.04 19.52
N GLU A 636 31.54 -3.64 18.33
CA GLU A 636 31.31 -2.26 17.91
C GLU A 636 29.88 -2.14 17.40
N PHE A 637 28.94 -1.83 18.28
CA PHE A 637 27.55 -1.61 17.93
C PHE A 637 27.38 -0.21 17.33
N LEU A 638 26.91 -0.16 16.09
CA LEU A 638 26.75 1.07 15.34
C LEU A 638 25.29 1.52 15.33
N ILE A 639 25.05 2.81 15.57
CA ILE A 639 23.77 3.49 15.30
C ILE A 639 24.07 4.64 14.34
N ASN A 640 23.46 4.65 13.15
CA ASN A 640 23.72 5.62 12.09
C ASN A 640 25.23 5.81 11.81
N ASN A 641 25.96 4.69 11.75
CA ASN A 641 27.43 4.60 11.58
C ASN A 641 28.28 5.13 12.75
N GLU A 642 27.68 5.46 13.90
CA GLU A 642 28.41 5.87 15.11
C GLU A 642 28.54 4.71 16.10
N ASN A 643 29.73 4.53 16.68
CA ASN A 643 29.99 3.45 17.64
C ASN A 643 29.46 3.80 19.04
N PHE A 644 28.46 3.05 19.49
CA PHE A 644 27.88 3.14 20.83
C PHE A 644 28.47 2.11 21.82
N GLY A 645 29.54 1.42 21.42
CA GLY A 645 30.28 0.49 22.27
C GLY A 645 29.87 -0.96 22.07
N LYS A 646 30.22 -1.79 23.04
CA LYS A 646 29.99 -3.23 22.98
C LYS A 646 28.60 -3.58 23.47
N LEU A 647 27.77 -4.16 22.60
CA LEU A 647 26.47 -4.73 22.96
C LEU A 647 26.62 -6.20 23.29
N GLU A 648 26.24 -6.60 24.50
CA GLU A 648 26.11 -8.00 24.92
C GLU A 648 24.66 -8.25 25.33
N ILE A 649 24.09 -9.34 24.84
CA ILE A 649 22.75 -9.82 25.19
C ILE A 649 22.92 -11.25 25.66
N ASP A 650 22.44 -11.57 26.85
CA ASP A 650 22.35 -12.92 27.38
C ASP A 650 20.90 -13.20 27.76
N ILE A 651 20.29 -14.22 27.17
CA ILE A 651 18.92 -14.64 27.48
C ILE A 651 18.98 -16.08 27.95
N GLY A 652 18.32 -16.38 29.06
CA GLY A 652 18.26 -17.73 29.60
C GLY A 652 16.97 -18.00 30.33
N LYS A 653 16.70 -19.28 30.57
CA LYS A 653 15.63 -19.73 31.45
C LYS A 653 16.28 -20.43 32.64
N THR A 654 16.05 -19.93 33.85
CA THR A 654 16.38 -20.72 35.06
C THR A 654 15.37 -21.87 35.18
N ASN A 655 15.64 -22.89 36.00
CA ASN A 655 14.77 -24.07 36.11
C ASN A 655 13.33 -23.77 36.62
N VAL A 656 13.01 -22.51 36.90
CA VAL A 656 11.72 -21.98 37.34
C VAL A 656 11.43 -20.77 36.44
N ASN A 657 10.21 -20.62 35.90
CA ASN A 657 9.79 -19.33 35.30
C ASN A 657 10.16 -18.20 36.28
N PRO A 658 10.67 -17.04 35.81
CA PRO A 658 10.60 -16.48 34.46
C PRO A 658 11.84 -16.72 33.57
N TYR A 659 11.79 -16.29 32.30
CA TYR A 659 12.98 -16.04 31.50
C TYR A 659 13.74 -14.85 32.10
N GLU A 660 15.06 -14.93 32.12
CA GLU A 660 15.95 -13.87 32.57
C GLU A 660 16.82 -13.44 31.39
N GLY A 661 16.85 -12.14 31.14
CA GLY A 661 17.66 -11.50 30.12
C GLY A 661 18.57 -10.46 30.77
N LEU A 662 19.81 -10.37 30.29
CA LEU A 662 20.72 -9.28 30.56
C LEU A 662 21.09 -8.65 29.22
N VAL A 663 20.86 -7.35 29.08
CA VAL A 663 21.37 -6.56 27.97
C VAL A 663 22.37 -5.58 28.55
N SER A 664 23.56 -5.48 27.97
CA SER A 664 24.53 -4.45 28.33
C SER A 664 25.14 -3.82 27.10
N LEU A 665 25.11 -2.49 27.04
CA LEU A 665 25.83 -1.69 26.07
C LEU A 665 26.91 -0.91 26.81
N VAL A 666 28.18 -1.21 26.52
CA VAL A 666 29.32 -0.67 27.26
C VAL A 666 30.27 0.04 26.31
N HIS A 667 30.37 1.36 26.47
CA HIS A 667 31.39 2.20 25.86
C HIS A 667 32.29 2.77 26.97
N PRO A 668 33.55 3.16 26.70
CA PRO A 668 34.37 3.89 27.68
C PRO A 668 33.68 5.12 28.28
N ASP A 669 32.77 5.76 27.54
CA ASP A 669 32.11 7.02 27.92
C ASP A 669 30.71 6.86 28.52
N HIS A 670 30.06 5.70 28.33
CA HIS A 670 28.68 5.46 28.76
C HIS A 670 28.38 3.97 28.95
N VAL A 671 27.41 3.65 29.79
CA VAL A 671 27.00 2.27 30.09
C VAL A 671 25.49 2.18 30.19
N ILE A 672 24.88 1.29 29.43
CA ILE A 672 23.47 0.92 29.56
C ILE A 672 23.40 -0.53 30.00
N LYS A 673 22.57 -0.83 31.00
CA LYS A 673 22.29 -2.19 31.45
C LYS A 673 20.80 -2.37 31.64
N SER A 674 20.25 -3.43 31.07
CA SER A 674 18.87 -3.84 31.30
C SER A 674 18.81 -5.25 31.84
N ASN A 675 18.16 -5.43 33.00
CA ASN A 675 17.77 -6.76 33.47
C ASN A 675 16.32 -6.98 33.06
N ILE A 676 16.03 -8.09 32.41
CA ILE A 676 14.72 -8.40 31.86
C ILE A 676 14.23 -9.70 32.50
N SER A 677 13.00 -9.70 32.97
CA SER A 677 12.33 -10.86 33.50
C SER A 677 11.00 -11.05 32.77
N PHE A 678 10.82 -12.17 32.07
CA PHE A 678 9.61 -12.42 31.29
C PHE A 678 8.91 -13.72 31.73
N ASN A 679 7.68 -13.60 32.21
CA ASN A 679 6.86 -14.74 32.60
C ASN A 679 5.90 -15.13 31.46
N GLN A 680 6.23 -16.23 30.79
CA GLN A 680 5.47 -16.75 29.66
C GLN A 680 4.04 -17.21 30.01
N GLU A 681 3.77 -17.61 31.26
CA GLU A 681 2.44 -18.15 31.64
C GLU A 681 1.35 -17.07 31.67
N ASN A 682 1.72 -15.86 32.07
CA ASN A 682 0.82 -14.71 32.16
C ASN A 682 1.19 -13.55 31.22
N ASN A 683 2.21 -13.75 30.38
CA ASN A 683 2.71 -12.79 29.40
C ASN A 683 3.18 -11.46 30.02
N ILE A 684 3.73 -11.50 31.24
CA ILE A 684 4.18 -10.31 31.99
C ILE A 684 5.68 -10.10 31.82
N LEU A 685 6.07 -8.87 31.46
CA LEU A 685 7.42 -8.36 31.46
C LEU A 685 7.70 -7.58 32.76
N ASP A 686 8.88 -7.75 33.34
CA ASP A 686 9.45 -6.91 34.39
C ASP A 686 10.91 -6.63 34.02
N ALA A 687 11.19 -5.43 33.54
CA ALA A 687 12.51 -5.01 33.11
C ALA A 687 12.95 -3.75 33.85
N THR A 688 14.25 -3.64 34.13
CA THR A 688 14.89 -2.45 34.71
C THR A 688 16.04 -2.02 33.82
N LEU A 689 15.98 -0.81 33.26
CA LEU A 689 17.02 -0.19 32.46
C LEU A 689 17.74 0.88 33.29
N ILE A 690 19.04 0.71 33.45
CA ILE A 690 19.93 1.69 34.07
C ILE A 690 20.90 2.16 33.00
N ALA A 691 20.83 3.44 32.64
CA ALA A 691 21.81 4.09 31.78
C ALA A 691 22.65 5.05 32.62
N LYS A 692 23.96 5.03 32.40
CA LYS A 692 24.89 5.96 33.00
C LYS A 692 25.66 6.66 31.90
N ASP A 693 25.76 7.98 32.02
CA ASP A 693 26.50 8.84 31.10
C ASP A 693 26.00 8.73 29.63
N LEU A 694 24.73 8.39 29.39
CA LEU A 694 24.15 8.19 28.04
C LEU A 694 24.27 9.47 27.20
N PRO A 695 24.94 9.47 26.04
CA PRO A 695 25.12 10.69 25.25
C PRO A 695 23.78 11.22 24.75
N LEU A 696 23.49 12.50 25.02
CA LEU A 696 22.27 13.17 24.55
C LEU A 696 22.21 13.33 23.03
N ARG A 697 23.35 13.18 22.35
CA ARG A 697 23.43 13.22 20.89
C ARG A 697 22.50 12.22 20.20
N ILE A 698 22.09 11.15 20.87
CA ILE A 698 21.08 10.21 20.36
C ILE A 698 19.76 10.91 19.94
N PHE A 699 19.43 12.06 20.54
CA PHE A 699 18.25 12.86 20.18
C PHE A 699 18.37 13.55 18.80
N GLU A 700 19.59 13.77 18.28
CA GLU A 700 19.77 14.27 16.90
C GLU A 700 19.29 13.24 15.87
N PHE A 701 19.34 11.94 16.18
CA PHE A 701 18.77 10.92 15.29
C PHE A 701 17.24 10.89 15.34
N ILE A 702 16.64 11.31 16.46
CA ILE A 702 15.19 11.37 16.65
C ILE A 702 14.62 12.66 16.01
N ILE A 703 15.38 13.75 16.11
CA ILE A 703 15.05 15.12 15.68
C ILE A 703 16.13 15.61 14.69
N PRO A 704 16.24 15.01 13.49
CA PRO A 704 17.34 15.33 12.56
C PRO A 704 17.26 16.75 12.00
N ASP A 705 16.05 17.30 11.83
CA ASP A 705 15.81 18.59 11.22
C ASP A 705 15.36 19.62 12.27
N GLY A 706 16.31 20.24 12.99
CA GLY A 706 16.00 21.39 13.86
C GLY A 706 16.94 21.61 15.04
N ILE A 707 17.67 20.58 15.45
CA ILE A 707 18.71 20.68 16.47
C ILE A 707 20.03 20.10 15.97
N SER A 708 21.13 20.71 16.41
CA SER A 708 22.48 20.21 16.16
C SER A 708 23.40 20.49 17.33
N GLU A 709 24.63 19.99 17.26
CA GLU A 709 25.65 20.15 18.30
C GLU A 709 25.16 19.78 19.72
N THR A 710 24.27 18.80 19.80
CA THR A 710 23.70 18.26 21.02
C THR A 710 24.78 17.50 21.77
N VAL A 711 25.11 18.00 22.95
CA VAL A 711 26.12 17.45 23.85
C VAL A 711 25.52 17.26 25.24
N GLY A 712 26.25 16.52 26.07
CA GLY A 712 25.83 16.17 27.42
C GLY A 712 25.45 14.70 27.55
N LYS A 713 25.09 14.35 28.76
CA LYS A 713 24.93 12.97 29.22
C LYS A 713 23.70 12.84 30.10
N ALA A 714 23.03 11.69 30.05
CA ALA A 714 21.92 11.36 30.93
C ALA A 714 22.23 10.12 31.78
N ASP A 715 22.01 10.23 33.08
CA ASP A 715 21.85 9.07 33.97
C ASP A 715 20.35 8.75 34.05
N LEU A 716 19.94 7.52 33.77
CA LEU A 716 18.54 7.07 33.75
C LEU A 716 18.36 5.81 34.61
N ASP A 717 17.26 5.73 35.36
CA ASP A 717 16.79 4.52 36.05
C ASP A 717 15.30 4.32 35.75
N ILE A 718 14.99 3.34 34.91
CA ILE A 718 13.66 3.12 34.33
C ILE A 718 13.19 1.69 34.61
N ALA A 719 11.99 1.54 35.13
CA ALA A 719 11.28 0.29 35.25
C ALA A 719 10.19 0.16 34.18
N ILE A 720 10.16 -0.97 33.49
CA ILE A 720 9.16 -1.30 32.45
C ILE A 720 8.45 -2.58 32.89
N LYS A 721 7.16 -2.51 33.20
CA LYS A 721 6.41 -3.62 33.82
C LYS A 721 5.02 -3.79 33.23
N GLY A 722 4.53 -5.03 33.19
CA GLY A 722 3.14 -5.32 32.82
C GLY A 722 3.00 -6.36 31.70
N PRO A 723 1.78 -6.62 31.24
CA PRO A 723 1.52 -7.44 30.05
C PRO A 723 2.18 -6.85 28.79
N LEU A 724 2.67 -7.66 27.86
CA LEU A 724 3.30 -7.16 26.61
C LEU A 724 2.40 -6.26 25.76
N ASP A 725 1.08 -6.42 25.87
CA ASP A 725 0.06 -5.61 25.19
C ASP A 725 -0.35 -4.34 25.96
N ASP A 726 0.09 -4.19 27.21
CA ASP A 726 -0.21 -3.03 28.06
C ASP A 726 0.94 -2.77 29.05
N LEU A 727 2.13 -2.47 28.51
CA LEU A 727 3.31 -2.17 29.30
C LEU A 727 3.18 -0.80 29.97
N ASP A 728 3.56 -0.73 31.24
CA ASP A 728 3.75 0.49 32.01
C ASP A 728 5.24 0.82 32.08
N LEU A 729 5.56 2.11 32.11
CA LEU A 729 6.92 2.62 32.18
C LEU A 729 6.98 3.73 33.23
N GLN A 730 7.96 3.64 34.12
CA GLN A 730 8.22 4.67 35.12
C GLN A 730 9.71 4.74 35.42
N GLY A 731 10.27 5.94 35.43
CA GLY A 731 11.67 6.15 35.74
C GLY A 731 12.00 7.61 36.03
N ASP A 732 13.20 7.81 36.55
CA ASP A 732 13.77 9.11 36.83
C ASP A 732 15.13 9.22 36.14
N GLY A 733 15.55 10.44 35.84
CA GLY A 733 16.83 10.72 35.22
C GLY A 733 17.45 12.03 35.66
N LEU A 734 18.73 12.20 35.33
CA LEU A 734 19.48 13.42 35.54
C LEU A 734 20.33 13.71 34.30
N ILE A 735 20.10 14.87 33.71
CA ILE A 735 20.93 15.39 32.62
C ILE A 735 22.14 16.13 33.21
N ARG A 736 23.32 15.88 32.65
CA ARG A 736 24.58 16.59 32.96
C ARG A 736 25.25 17.08 31.69
N GLU A 737 25.87 18.25 31.78
CA GLU A 737 26.61 18.93 30.73
C GLU A 737 25.76 19.09 29.44
N GLY A 738 24.43 19.20 29.59
CA GLY A 738 23.48 19.27 28.49
C GLY A 738 23.63 20.58 27.71
N ALA A 739 23.77 20.49 26.39
CA ALA A 739 23.63 21.65 25.52
C ALA A 739 23.11 21.25 24.15
N VAL A 740 22.34 22.12 23.52
CA VAL A 740 21.77 21.91 22.19
C VAL A 740 21.81 23.22 21.40
N LYS A 741 22.21 23.16 20.14
CA LYS A 741 22.05 24.28 19.21
C LYS A 741 20.72 24.12 18.51
N VAL A 742 19.93 25.19 18.53
CA VAL A 742 18.70 25.26 17.74
C VAL A 742 19.05 25.92 16.41
N ASP A 743 19.04 25.15 15.32
CA ASP A 743 19.69 25.55 14.07
C ASP A 743 19.09 26.83 13.46
N TYR A 744 17.76 26.94 13.48
CA TYR A 744 17.03 28.11 12.96
C TYR A 744 17.23 29.39 13.78
N LEU A 745 17.68 29.26 15.04
CA LEU A 745 18.02 30.37 15.91
C LEU A 745 19.52 30.68 15.93
N GLY A 746 20.37 29.75 15.45
CA GLY A 746 21.82 29.80 15.60
C GLY A 746 22.32 29.82 17.06
N SER A 747 21.39 29.75 18.02
CA SER A 747 21.65 29.93 19.44
C SER A 747 21.82 28.58 20.10
N LYS A 748 22.86 28.48 20.92
CA LYS A 748 23.14 27.29 21.73
C LYS A 748 22.63 27.51 23.14
N PHE A 749 21.86 26.55 23.60
CA PHE A 749 21.27 26.55 24.93
C PHE A 749 21.86 25.43 25.76
N PHE A 750 22.02 25.67 27.06
CA PHE A 750 22.60 24.76 28.03
C PHE A 750 21.56 24.42 29.09
N PHE A 751 21.54 23.17 29.53
CA PHE A 751 20.59 22.64 30.50
C PHE A 751 21.33 21.58 31.31
N ASP A 752 22.11 22.05 32.29
CA ASP A 752 22.97 21.22 33.13
C ASP A 752 22.33 20.92 34.48
N ASP A 753 22.61 19.74 35.05
CA ASP A 753 22.07 19.24 36.32
C ASP A 753 20.53 19.29 36.43
N GLN A 754 19.82 18.99 35.32
CA GLN A 754 18.35 19.02 35.27
C GLN A 754 17.74 17.63 35.53
N PRO A 755 16.86 17.47 36.54
CA PRO A 755 16.18 16.22 36.81
C PRO A 755 15.02 16.01 35.83
N ILE A 756 14.88 14.79 35.31
CA ILE A 756 13.76 14.45 34.42
C ILE A 756 12.96 13.29 35.01
N ALA A 757 11.64 13.36 34.90
CA ALA A 757 10.74 12.25 35.22
C ALA A 757 10.20 11.65 33.92
N ILE A 758 10.16 10.33 33.83
CA ILE A 758 9.73 9.61 32.64
C ILE A 758 8.63 8.64 33.04
N ASP A 759 7.46 8.76 32.44
CA ASP A 759 6.42 7.74 32.51
C ASP A 759 6.09 7.20 31.11
N ARG A 760 5.12 6.29 30.99
CA ARG A 760 4.69 5.74 29.69
C ARG A 760 4.41 6.80 28.62
N TYR A 761 3.89 7.95 29.04
CA TYR A 761 3.32 8.98 28.18
C TYR A 761 4.10 10.30 28.12
N LEU A 762 4.98 10.56 29.09
CA LEU A 762 5.60 11.88 29.26
C LEU A 762 7.03 11.78 29.79
N ILE A 763 7.94 12.48 29.11
CA ILE A 763 9.20 12.98 29.68
C ILE A 763 8.90 14.39 30.19
N ASP A 764 8.79 14.54 31.50
CA ASP A 764 8.48 15.82 32.15
C ASP A 764 9.75 16.65 32.33
N LEU A 765 9.73 17.87 31.78
CA LEU A 765 10.79 18.87 31.85
C LEU A 765 10.33 20.12 32.62
N THR A 766 9.23 20.01 33.38
CA THR A 766 8.67 21.14 34.13
C THR A 766 9.62 21.57 35.24
N ASP A 767 9.81 22.89 35.37
CA ASP A 767 10.75 23.54 36.29
C ASP A 767 12.23 23.42 35.89
N ASP A 768 12.54 22.83 34.73
CA ASP A 768 13.90 22.80 34.20
C ASP A 768 14.39 24.20 33.80
N ILE A 769 15.66 24.45 34.08
CA ILE A 769 16.36 25.69 33.77
C ILE A 769 17.19 25.51 32.50
N ILE A 770 16.98 26.41 31.55
CA ILE A 770 17.78 26.53 30.34
C ILE A 770 18.53 27.86 30.34
N THR A 771 19.79 27.86 29.90
CA THR A 771 20.60 29.07 29.79
C THR A 771 21.16 29.27 28.40
N ASP A 772 21.40 30.52 27.99
CA ASP A 772 22.14 30.83 26.76
C ASP A 772 23.66 30.95 27.01
N ASN A 773 24.42 31.29 25.96
CA ASN A 773 25.87 31.49 26.02
C ASN A 773 26.34 32.63 26.95
N GLU A 774 25.43 33.47 27.46
CA GLU A 774 25.72 34.56 28.41
C GLU A 774 25.11 34.28 29.81
N ASP A 775 24.78 33.03 30.10
CA ASP A 775 24.16 32.58 31.35
C ASP A 775 22.79 33.23 31.63
N ASN A 776 22.10 33.72 30.60
CA ASN A 776 20.74 34.24 30.80
C ASN A 776 19.76 33.09 30.99
N VAL A 777 18.87 33.19 31.99
CA VAL A 777 18.02 32.09 32.46
C VAL A 777 16.64 32.11 31.80
N GLY A 778 16.23 30.95 31.27
CA GLY A 778 14.88 30.60 30.88
C GLY A 778 14.32 29.44 31.72
N LEU A 779 13.00 29.36 31.82
CA LEU A 779 12.26 28.34 32.54
C LEU A 779 11.40 27.53 31.56
N ILE A 780 11.46 26.21 31.68
CA ILE A 780 10.65 25.28 30.90
C ILE A 780 9.44 24.83 31.74
N THR A 781 8.28 24.74 31.10
CA THR A 781 7.09 24.09 31.64
C THR A 781 6.52 23.13 30.60
N GLY A 782 6.10 21.94 31.02
CA GLY A 782 5.64 20.88 30.11
C GLY A 782 6.71 19.84 29.82
N GLY A 783 6.60 19.14 28.69
CA GLY A 783 7.47 18.01 28.39
C GLY A 783 7.34 17.45 26.98
N ILE A 784 7.90 16.26 26.77
CA ILE A 784 7.82 15.52 25.52
C ILE A 784 6.91 14.32 25.76
N LYS A 785 5.76 14.28 25.09
CA LYS A 785 4.84 13.16 25.12
C LYS A 785 5.32 12.05 24.20
N HIS A 786 5.05 10.80 24.56
CA HIS A 786 5.34 9.61 23.76
C HIS A 786 4.37 8.46 24.13
N ASP A 787 4.49 7.30 23.49
CA ASP A 787 3.96 6.04 24.01
C ASP A 787 5.10 5.03 24.00
N LEU A 788 5.70 4.75 25.16
CA LEU A 788 6.89 3.88 25.28
C LEU A 788 8.02 4.25 24.31
N PHE A 789 8.39 5.54 24.25
CA PHE A 789 9.39 6.11 23.33
C PHE A 789 9.06 6.02 21.83
N SER A 790 7.78 5.85 21.48
CA SER A 790 7.26 6.04 20.12
C SER A 790 6.41 7.32 20.02
N GLU A 791 6.21 7.83 18.80
CA GLU A 791 5.32 8.97 18.51
C GLU A 791 5.60 10.22 19.37
N PHE A 792 6.85 10.70 19.35
CA PHE A 792 7.24 11.85 20.16
C PHE A 792 6.52 13.14 19.76
N VAL A 793 5.90 13.81 20.73
CA VAL A 793 5.13 15.06 20.58
C VAL A 793 5.58 16.08 21.62
N MET A 794 5.99 17.27 21.19
CA MET A 794 6.34 18.36 22.10
C MET A 794 5.09 19.05 22.65
N ASP A 795 5.13 19.40 23.94
CA ASP A 795 4.17 20.28 24.61
C ASP A 795 4.96 21.09 25.65
N LEU A 796 5.72 22.08 25.18
CA LEU A 796 6.69 22.85 25.96
C LEU A 796 6.37 24.35 25.88
N ASN A 797 6.35 25.01 27.03
CA ASN A 797 6.36 26.47 27.11
C ASN A 797 7.68 26.92 27.78
N ILE A 798 8.43 27.77 27.08
CA ILE A 798 9.73 28.29 27.53
C ILE A 798 9.60 29.80 27.73
N THR A 799 9.93 30.30 28.92
CA THR A 799 9.90 31.74 29.22
C THR A 799 11.23 32.24 29.72
N ALA A 800 11.69 33.39 29.22
CA ALA A 800 12.90 34.05 29.70
C ALA A 800 12.72 35.58 29.72
N ASP A 801 13.14 36.22 30.81
CA ASP A 801 13.05 37.68 30.95
C ASP A 801 14.12 38.43 30.13
N ASN A 802 15.23 37.77 29.85
CA ASN A 802 16.29 38.20 28.96
C ASN A 802 16.92 36.94 28.38
N ALA A 803 16.95 36.76 27.07
CA ALA A 803 17.60 35.62 26.43
C ALA A 803 18.11 36.02 25.04
N ILE A 804 19.25 35.46 24.65
CA ILE A 804 19.76 35.51 23.28
C ILE A 804 19.00 34.44 22.50
N VAL A 805 18.04 34.90 21.71
CA VAL A 805 17.12 34.03 20.95
C VAL A 805 17.52 33.91 19.49
N LEU A 806 18.36 34.82 18.99
CA LEU A 806 18.89 34.77 17.64
C LEU A 806 20.38 35.09 17.68
N ASN A 807 21.18 34.24 17.07
CA ASN A 807 22.61 34.45 16.86
C ASN A 807 23.02 33.73 15.57
N THR A 808 22.54 34.24 14.45
CA THR A 808 22.78 33.65 13.13
C THR A 808 23.72 34.54 12.32
N THR A 809 24.61 33.90 11.56
CA THR A 809 25.39 34.56 10.51
C THR A 809 24.69 34.43 9.15
N LYS A 810 25.06 35.27 8.18
CA LYS A 810 24.52 35.20 6.80
C LYS A 810 24.68 33.82 6.14
N ARG A 811 25.78 33.12 6.46
CA ARG A 811 26.02 31.77 5.95
C ARG A 811 25.08 30.75 6.57
N GLU A 812 24.76 30.93 7.85
CA GLU A 812 23.83 30.05 8.57
C GLU A 812 22.39 30.33 8.15
N ASN A 813 22.00 31.59 7.94
CA ASN A 813 20.69 31.92 7.40
C ASN A 813 20.78 33.12 6.42
N PRO A 814 20.58 32.90 5.11
CA PRO A 814 20.71 33.96 4.10
C PRO A 814 19.47 34.86 4.02
N LEU A 815 18.32 34.46 4.56
CA LEU A 815 17.07 35.23 4.53
C LEU A 815 17.05 36.33 5.59
N TYR A 816 17.58 36.02 6.78
CA TYR A 816 17.77 36.97 7.87
C TYR A 816 18.93 36.53 8.75
N TYR A 817 19.70 37.47 9.27
CA TYR A 817 20.77 37.14 10.20
C TYR A 817 21.10 38.27 11.17
N GLY A 818 21.67 37.93 12.32
CA GLY A 818 22.04 38.91 13.31
C GLY A 818 22.04 38.36 14.73
N TYR A 819 21.95 39.28 15.67
CA TYR A 819 21.97 39.00 17.09
C TYR A 819 20.72 39.61 17.72
N ALA A 820 19.88 38.83 18.38
CA ALA A 820 18.70 39.33 19.08
C ALA A 820 18.68 38.84 20.52
N GLN A 821 18.53 39.80 21.43
CA GLN A 821 18.45 39.58 22.87
C GLN A 821 17.21 40.27 23.40
N GLY A 822 16.44 39.63 24.27
CA GLY A 822 15.25 40.25 24.86
C GLY A 822 14.39 39.32 25.70
N LYS A 823 13.21 39.80 26.10
CA LYS A 823 12.22 39.00 26.80
C LYS A 823 11.48 38.12 25.80
N VAL A 824 11.36 36.82 26.07
CA VAL A 824 10.72 35.86 25.16
C VAL A 824 9.81 34.87 25.91
N SER A 825 8.74 34.48 25.25
CA SER A 825 7.91 33.31 25.58
C SER A 825 7.75 32.49 24.30
N VAL A 826 8.01 31.18 24.37
CA VAL A 826 7.89 30.27 23.22
C VAL A 826 7.00 29.09 23.61
N ASP A 827 5.95 28.83 22.83
CA ASP A 827 5.15 27.62 22.90
C ASP A 827 5.55 26.68 21.76
N PHE A 828 5.94 25.46 22.08
CA PHE A 828 6.17 24.36 21.15
C PHE A 828 5.06 23.32 21.29
N ALA A 829 4.34 23.05 20.21
CA ALA A 829 3.28 22.05 20.18
C ALA A 829 3.40 21.13 18.97
N GLY A 830 3.18 19.83 19.18
CA GLY A 830 3.09 18.85 18.08
C GLY A 830 4.36 18.01 17.87
N PRO A 831 4.32 17.05 16.93
CA PRO A 831 5.45 16.17 16.64
C PRO A 831 6.66 16.94 16.08
N PHE A 832 7.88 16.44 16.34
CA PHE A 832 9.12 17.08 15.93
C PHE A 832 9.23 17.39 14.42
N ASP A 833 8.59 16.60 13.56
CA ASP A 833 8.60 16.76 12.09
C ASP A 833 7.54 17.75 11.55
N ARG A 834 6.64 18.24 12.40
CA ARG A 834 5.48 19.08 12.03
C ARG A 834 5.07 20.08 13.12
N ALA A 835 6.00 20.47 13.98
CA ALA A 835 5.68 21.24 15.18
C ALA A 835 5.19 22.66 14.85
N ASP A 836 4.26 23.15 15.66
CA ASP A 836 3.77 24.52 15.67
C ASP A 836 4.52 25.28 16.78
N LEU A 837 5.20 26.35 16.40
CA LEU A 837 5.95 27.24 17.28
C LEU A 837 5.24 28.58 17.35
N LYS A 838 4.94 29.05 18.57
CA LYS A 838 4.44 30.39 18.79
C LYS A 838 5.39 31.17 19.68
N VAL A 839 5.91 32.28 19.17
CA VAL A 839 6.90 33.12 19.86
C VAL A 839 6.26 34.47 20.18
N GLU A 840 6.36 34.91 21.42
CA GLU A 840 6.10 36.29 21.84
C GLU A 840 7.42 36.90 22.35
N ALA A 841 7.89 37.96 21.71
CA ALA A 841 9.20 38.54 22.02
C ALA A 841 9.17 40.07 22.13
N ILE A 842 10.00 40.62 23.02
CA ILE A 842 10.27 42.06 23.16
C ILE A 842 11.78 42.26 23.08
N THR A 843 12.24 43.01 22.08
CA THR A 843 13.68 43.22 21.86
C THR A 843 14.31 44.07 22.96
N GLY A 844 15.46 43.65 23.44
CA GLY A 844 16.34 44.37 24.35
C GLY A 844 17.52 45.05 23.65
N PRO A 845 18.39 45.72 24.43
CA PRO A 845 19.60 46.36 23.91
C PRO A 845 20.51 45.38 23.18
N ASN A 846 21.28 45.89 22.22
CA ASN A 846 22.22 45.12 21.36
C ASN A 846 21.57 44.24 20.29
N THR A 847 20.24 44.20 20.19
CA THR A 847 19.57 43.54 19.07
C THR A 847 19.96 44.22 17.75
N VAL A 848 20.55 43.45 16.83
CA VAL A 848 20.89 43.86 15.46
C VAL A 848 20.34 42.81 14.49
N LEU A 849 19.36 43.19 13.69
CA LEU A 849 18.78 42.32 12.66
C LEU A 849 19.19 42.81 11.27
N ASN A 850 19.73 41.93 10.45
CA ASN A 850 20.09 42.20 9.06
C ASN A 850 19.14 41.44 8.13
N VAL A 851 18.57 42.17 7.17
CA VAL A 851 17.67 41.63 6.14
C VAL A 851 18.26 41.98 4.77
N PRO A 852 18.90 41.03 4.07
CA PRO A 852 19.42 41.27 2.72
C PRO A 852 18.31 41.24 1.67
N VAL A 853 18.38 42.17 0.72
CA VAL A 853 17.49 42.28 -0.43
C VAL A 853 18.23 41.75 -1.65
N SER A 854 18.29 40.43 -1.81
CA SER A 854 18.98 39.82 -2.95
C SER A 854 18.09 38.84 -3.70
N TYR A 855 18.01 39.02 -5.03
CA TYR A 855 17.78 37.90 -5.95
C TYR A 855 19.00 36.97 -5.87
N TYR A 856 18.80 35.73 -5.43
CA TYR A 856 19.67 34.64 -5.88
C TYR A 856 19.37 34.44 -7.38
N GLN A 857 20.16 35.07 -8.26
CA GLN A 857 20.30 34.56 -9.62
C GLN A 857 21.37 33.47 -9.56
N GLU A 858 20.95 32.22 -9.65
CA GLU A 858 21.84 31.10 -9.97
C GLU A 858 22.56 31.42 -11.27
N GLY A 859 23.87 31.68 -11.17
CA GLY A 859 24.77 31.30 -12.25
C GLY A 859 24.82 29.79 -12.24
N TYR A 860 24.31 29.14 -13.30
CA TYR A 860 24.46 27.72 -13.52
C TYR A 860 25.93 27.32 -13.34
N ASP A 861 26.23 26.61 -12.26
CA ASP A 861 27.46 25.86 -12.13
C ASP A 861 27.28 24.60 -13.01
N GLU A 862 27.86 24.61 -14.22
CA GLU A 862 27.96 23.41 -15.08
C GLU A 862 29.00 22.41 -14.50
N SER A 863 28.81 21.99 -13.26
CA SER A 863 29.61 20.96 -12.59
C SER A 863 28.74 19.81 -12.09
N PHE A 864 27.86 19.29 -12.95
CA PHE A 864 27.05 18.08 -12.69
C PHE A 864 27.44 16.87 -13.54
N VAL A 865 28.66 16.82 -14.08
CA VAL A 865 29.19 15.58 -14.68
C VAL A 865 30.44 15.13 -13.94
N SER A 866 30.22 14.31 -12.92
CA SER A 866 31.24 13.37 -12.44
C SER A 866 31.21 12.14 -13.35
N PHE A 867 32.29 11.88 -14.09
CA PHE A 867 32.47 10.58 -14.74
C PHE A 867 32.95 9.59 -13.70
N VAL A 868 32.02 8.86 -13.10
CA VAL A 868 32.33 7.70 -12.27
C VAL A 868 32.67 6.51 -13.15
N ASP A 869 33.73 5.79 -12.75
CA ASP A 869 34.17 4.56 -13.40
C ASP A 869 33.06 3.50 -13.31
N ARG A 870 32.80 2.77 -14.40
CA ARG A 870 31.64 1.89 -14.52
C ARG A 870 31.67 0.74 -13.50
N ASP A 871 32.85 0.40 -13.01
CA ASP A 871 33.06 -0.68 -12.05
C ASP A 871 32.77 -0.27 -10.58
N ASN A 872 32.55 1.03 -10.30
CA ASN A 872 32.21 1.54 -8.96
C ASN A 872 30.72 1.92 -8.78
N LEU A 873 29.87 1.70 -9.79
CA LEU A 873 28.43 2.03 -9.74
C LEU A 873 27.56 0.96 -9.08
N ASP A 874 28.06 -0.27 -8.91
CA ASP A 874 27.25 -1.38 -8.40
C ASP A 874 27.20 -1.46 -6.86
N ASN A 875 27.96 -0.63 -6.11
CA ASN A 875 28.12 -0.76 -4.65
C ASN A 875 27.97 0.53 -3.83
N GLN A 876 27.39 1.60 -4.37
CA GLN A 876 27.05 2.78 -3.56
C GLN A 876 25.64 3.24 -3.90
N GLU A 877 24.76 3.22 -2.89
CA GLU A 877 23.50 3.96 -2.94
C GLU A 877 23.80 5.38 -3.38
N ILE A 878 23.39 5.72 -4.60
CA ILE A 878 23.34 7.10 -5.05
C ILE A 878 22.24 7.76 -4.23
N THR A 879 22.59 8.25 -3.04
CA THR A 879 21.84 9.34 -2.45
C THR A 879 22.05 10.50 -3.40
N ILE A 880 21.08 10.75 -4.27
CA ILE A 880 20.98 12.02 -4.97
C ILE A 880 20.73 13.04 -3.87
N ILE A 881 21.80 13.55 -3.26
CA ILE A 881 21.75 14.82 -2.56
C ILE A 881 21.49 15.81 -3.68
N ASN A 882 20.21 16.08 -3.93
CA ASN A 882 19.82 17.27 -4.64
C ASN A 882 20.39 18.42 -3.81
N SER A 883 21.54 18.95 -4.21
CA SER A 883 22.04 20.25 -3.76
C SER A 883 21.19 21.39 -4.37
N ASN A 884 19.86 21.17 -4.36
CA ASN A 884 18.79 22.13 -4.50
C ASN A 884 18.05 22.21 -3.16
N ASP A 885 18.78 22.19 -2.05
CA ASP A 885 18.20 22.66 -0.79
C ASP A 885 18.11 24.18 -0.90
N ASP A 886 17.03 24.61 -1.56
CA ASP A 886 16.27 25.76 -1.09
C ASP A 886 16.31 25.70 0.44
N TYR A 887 16.78 26.76 1.10
CA TYR A 887 16.68 26.91 2.55
C TYR A 887 15.19 27.00 2.91
N LYS A 888 14.50 25.86 2.88
CA LYS A 888 13.08 25.70 3.16
C LYS A 888 13.02 25.14 4.57
N ILE A 889 12.39 25.91 5.44
CA ILE A 889 11.92 25.44 6.73
C ILE A 889 10.81 24.43 6.42
N LYS A 890 11.19 23.17 6.20
CA LYS A 890 10.25 22.07 5.97
C LYS A 890 9.91 21.49 7.33
N GLY A 891 8.61 21.37 7.62
CA GLY A 891 8.15 20.66 8.81
C GLY A 891 7.92 21.50 10.07
N LEU A 892 7.98 22.83 10.04
CA LEU A 892 7.58 23.68 11.17
C LEU A 892 6.62 24.78 10.72
N ASN A 893 5.59 25.05 11.52
CA ASN A 893 4.82 26.29 11.41
C ASN A 893 5.29 27.24 12.51
N ILE A 894 5.76 28.43 12.16
CA ILE A 894 6.29 29.39 13.12
C ILE A 894 5.45 30.67 13.06
N GLU A 895 4.85 31.06 14.17
CA GLU A 895 4.21 32.36 14.37
C GLU A 895 5.02 33.16 15.39
N MET A 896 5.62 34.28 14.97
CA MET A 896 6.36 35.15 15.87
C MET A 896 5.71 36.53 15.98
N ASN A 897 5.39 36.94 17.20
CA ASN A 897 4.89 38.26 17.54
C ASN A 897 6.00 39.04 18.25
N VAL A 898 6.65 39.97 17.54
CA VAL A 898 7.84 40.68 18.01
C VAL A 898 7.51 42.16 18.23
N THR A 899 7.75 42.65 19.44
CA THR A 899 7.75 44.08 19.77
C THR A 899 9.18 44.63 19.68
N LEU A 900 9.44 45.43 18.65
CA LEU A 900 10.70 46.14 18.43
C LEU A 900 10.73 47.41 19.29
N THR A 901 11.83 47.62 20.01
CA THR A 901 12.06 48.78 20.87
C THR A 901 13.15 49.68 20.27
N LYS A 902 13.19 50.97 20.65
CA LYS A 902 14.24 51.93 20.21
C LYS A 902 15.68 51.49 20.41
N ASP A 903 15.93 50.47 21.22
CA ASP A 903 17.27 49.94 21.49
C ASP A 903 17.71 48.90 20.44
N ALA A 904 16.77 48.36 19.65
CA ALA A 904 17.03 47.44 18.56
C ALA A 904 17.38 48.17 17.24
N GLU A 905 18.35 47.62 16.52
CA GLU A 905 18.83 48.13 15.24
C GLU A 905 18.44 47.17 14.11
N MET A 906 17.82 47.72 13.08
CA MET A 906 17.47 46.99 11.87
C MET A 906 18.29 47.52 10.70
N ARG A 907 18.84 46.59 9.90
CA ARG A 907 19.63 46.88 8.71
C ARG A 907 19.03 46.19 7.50
N ILE A 908 18.60 46.97 6.52
CA ILE A 908 18.18 46.48 5.21
C ILE A 908 19.34 46.68 4.24
N ILE A 909 19.81 45.58 3.66
CA ILE A 909 21.00 45.57 2.81
C ILE A 909 20.54 45.42 1.36
N PHE A 910 20.54 46.50 0.60
CA PHE A 910 20.14 46.49 -0.82
C PHE A 910 21.26 45.95 -1.72
N ASP A 911 22.51 46.29 -1.41
CA ASP A 911 23.68 45.79 -2.14
C ASP A 911 24.91 45.73 -1.22
N GLU A 912 25.33 44.52 -0.87
CA GLU A 912 26.46 44.30 0.02
C GLU A 912 27.80 44.69 -0.61
N SER A 913 27.98 44.47 -1.92
CA SER A 913 29.23 44.78 -2.63
C SER A 913 29.49 46.29 -2.65
N ARG A 914 28.41 47.08 -2.70
CA ARG A 914 28.47 48.55 -2.70
C ARG A 914 28.36 49.14 -1.30
N GLN A 915 27.94 48.35 -0.31
CA GLN A 915 27.54 48.80 1.03
C GLN A 915 26.34 49.74 0.99
N ASP A 916 25.38 49.46 0.10
CA ASP A 916 24.10 50.15 0.04
C ASP A 916 23.18 49.61 1.15
N ILE A 917 23.17 50.31 2.29
CA ILE A 917 22.56 49.83 3.54
C ILE A 917 21.70 50.94 4.14
N LEU A 918 20.46 50.59 4.48
CA LEU A 918 19.57 51.37 5.32
C LEU A 918 19.63 50.82 6.74
N GLU A 919 20.12 51.62 7.69
CA GLU A 919 20.22 51.24 9.10
C GLU A 919 19.39 52.18 9.97
N GLY A 920 18.57 51.63 10.87
CA GLY A 920 17.66 52.40 11.69
C GLY A 920 17.31 51.73 13.01
N ARG A 921 17.09 52.55 14.03
CA ARG A 921 16.56 52.17 15.34
C ARG A 921 15.21 52.82 15.55
N GLY A 922 14.25 52.06 16.06
CA GLY A 922 12.84 52.46 16.01
C GLY A 922 11.94 51.59 16.87
N ASP A 923 10.68 51.98 16.97
CA ASP A 923 9.65 51.15 17.61
C ASP A 923 8.76 50.52 16.56
N GLY A 924 8.28 49.31 16.83
CA GLY A 924 7.36 48.63 15.92
C GLY A 924 6.78 47.36 16.55
N ALA A 925 5.66 46.92 15.99
CA ALA A 925 5.09 45.61 16.27
C ALA A 925 5.06 44.84 14.94
N VAL A 926 5.81 43.74 14.89
CA VAL A 926 5.99 42.94 13.69
C VAL A 926 5.54 41.51 14.00
N GLN A 927 4.61 41.02 13.19
CA GLN A 927 4.18 39.63 13.19
C GLN A 927 4.82 38.94 11.99
N MET A 928 5.47 37.81 12.23
CA MET A 928 6.11 36.99 11.21
C MET A 928 5.46 35.60 11.22
N TYR A 929 5.17 35.09 10.03
CA TYR A 929 4.59 33.77 9.84
C TYR A 929 5.44 32.98 8.86
N ILE A 930 5.86 31.79 9.26
CA ILE A 930 6.56 30.84 8.39
C ILE A 930 5.73 29.57 8.38
N ASP A 931 5.24 29.15 7.21
CA ASP A 931 4.55 27.87 7.09
C ASP A 931 5.53 26.71 6.86
N ARG A 932 5.05 25.49 7.11
CA ARG A 932 5.79 24.23 6.92
C ARG A 932 6.26 23.95 5.49
N PHE A 933 5.85 24.75 4.51
CA PHE A 933 6.25 24.67 3.11
C PHE A 933 7.30 25.73 2.76
N GLY A 934 7.67 26.59 3.73
CA GLY A 934 8.65 27.65 3.60
C GLY A 934 8.09 28.99 3.14
N ALA A 935 6.76 29.19 3.12
CA ALA A 935 6.20 30.52 2.85
C ALA A 935 6.47 31.43 4.05
N PHE A 936 7.10 32.58 3.82
CA PHE A 936 7.47 33.54 4.85
C PHE A 936 6.73 34.86 4.63
N ASP A 937 5.83 35.21 5.54
CA ASP A 937 5.06 36.45 5.54
C ASP A 937 5.39 37.30 6.76
N VAL A 938 5.39 38.62 6.58
CA VAL A 938 5.64 39.63 7.61
C VAL A 938 4.53 40.68 7.56
N PHE A 939 4.00 41.04 8.71
CA PHE A 939 2.96 42.06 8.88
C PHE A 939 3.36 43.04 9.98
N GLY A 940 3.11 44.32 9.75
CA GLY A 940 3.33 45.35 10.77
C GLY A 940 4.05 46.59 10.27
N GLU A 941 4.40 47.46 11.19
CA GLU A 941 5.01 48.75 10.92
C GLU A 941 6.19 48.99 11.87
N PHE A 942 7.29 49.50 11.32
CA PHE A 942 8.48 49.93 12.05
C PHE A 942 8.73 51.41 11.79
N GLU A 943 8.64 52.22 12.84
CA GLU A 943 8.89 53.66 12.81
C GLU A 943 10.33 53.96 13.23
N ILE A 944 11.14 54.42 12.29
CA ILE A 944 12.55 54.76 12.50
C ILE A 944 12.64 56.05 13.31
N ALA A 945 13.13 55.93 14.55
CA ALA A 945 13.38 57.06 15.44
C ALA A 945 14.69 57.79 15.07
N ASN A 946 15.72 57.04 14.69
CA ASN A 946 16.99 57.55 14.21
C ASN A 946 17.71 56.50 13.35
N GLY A 947 18.50 56.95 12.38
CA GLY A 947 19.22 56.05 11.47
C GLY A 947 19.91 56.79 10.33
N GLN A 948 20.49 56.04 9.40
CA GLN A 948 21.06 56.58 8.18
C GLN A 948 20.85 55.62 7.00
N TYR A 949 20.84 56.20 5.80
CA TYR A 949 20.87 55.47 4.54
C TYR A 949 22.18 55.79 3.82
N LEU A 950 23.03 54.76 3.62
CA LEU A 950 24.29 54.91 2.90
C LEU A 950 24.03 54.81 1.38
N PHE A 951 23.77 55.95 0.75
CA PHE A 951 23.54 56.02 -0.68
C PHE A 951 24.83 55.78 -1.49
N THR A 952 24.76 54.90 -2.48
CA THR A 952 25.87 54.58 -3.39
C THR A 952 25.47 54.74 -4.86
N SER A 953 26.38 55.31 -5.67
CA SER A 953 26.12 55.52 -7.10
C SER A 953 27.41 55.35 -7.92
N GLY A 954 27.55 54.20 -8.59
CA GLY A 954 28.80 53.80 -9.25
C GLY A 954 29.92 53.45 -8.25
N GLU A 955 31.14 53.21 -8.73
CA GLU A 955 32.25 52.72 -7.87
C GLU A 955 32.83 53.77 -6.90
N PHE A 956 32.56 55.06 -7.11
CA PHE A 956 33.30 56.16 -6.45
C PHE A 956 32.45 57.04 -5.51
N VAL A 957 31.13 56.85 -5.46
CA VAL A 957 30.23 57.69 -4.65
C VAL A 957 29.63 56.88 -3.51
N LYS A 958 29.97 57.25 -2.27
CA LYS A 958 29.38 56.72 -1.03
C LYS A 958 29.08 57.89 -0.08
N LYS A 959 27.80 58.16 0.21
CA LYS A 959 27.39 59.27 1.10
C LYS A 959 26.31 58.85 2.11
N PRO A 960 26.52 59.06 3.41
CA PRO A 960 25.53 58.73 4.44
C PRO A 960 24.49 59.85 4.56
N PHE A 961 23.25 59.58 4.17
CA PHE A 961 22.10 60.45 4.43
C PHE A 961 21.50 60.10 5.78
N ILE A 962 21.35 61.07 6.67
CA ILE A 962 20.78 60.87 8.02
C ILE A 962 19.26 60.88 7.94
N ILE A 963 18.60 59.83 8.41
CA ILE A 963 17.13 59.68 8.37
C ILE A 963 16.48 60.68 9.33
N LYS A 964 15.40 61.33 8.88
CA LYS A 964 14.55 62.16 9.74
C LYS A 964 13.66 61.28 10.62
N PRO A 965 13.44 61.63 11.90
CA PRO A 965 12.51 60.91 12.76
C PRO A 965 11.11 60.82 12.13
N GLY A 966 10.51 59.63 12.17
CA GLY A 966 9.18 59.35 11.62
C GLY A 966 9.17 58.66 10.25
N GLY A 967 10.33 58.24 9.74
CA GLY A 967 10.40 57.37 8.55
C GLY A 967 9.82 55.98 8.86
N ILE A 968 9.05 55.42 7.93
CA ILE A 968 8.25 54.21 8.17
C ILE A 968 8.65 53.10 7.18
N ILE A 969 8.76 51.88 7.70
CA ILE A 969 8.81 50.65 6.92
C ILE A 969 7.57 49.82 7.28
N ARG A 970 6.81 49.38 6.28
CA ARG A 970 5.54 48.67 6.49
C ARG A 970 5.45 47.41 5.65
N TRP A 971 5.16 46.28 6.31
CA TRP A 971 5.00 44.96 5.71
C TRP A 971 3.53 44.55 5.71
N ASN A 972 3.09 43.91 4.61
CA ASN A 972 1.70 43.47 4.40
C ASN A 972 1.63 42.06 3.75
N GLY A 973 2.58 41.16 4.07
CA GLY A 973 2.76 39.86 3.41
C GLY A 973 4.24 39.62 3.12
N ASP A 974 4.62 39.46 1.86
CA ASP A 974 6.01 39.19 1.47
C ASP A 974 7.02 40.20 2.10
N PRO A 975 8.04 39.73 2.83
CA PRO A 975 9.05 40.58 3.48
C PRO A 975 9.83 41.49 2.53
N LEU A 976 9.99 41.09 1.25
CA LEU A 976 10.72 41.86 0.23
C LEU A 976 9.87 42.98 -0.37
N ASP A 977 8.54 42.86 -0.30
CA ASP A 977 7.59 43.84 -0.83
C ASP A 977 7.17 44.91 0.20
N ALA A 978 7.89 45.03 1.32
CA ALA A 978 7.62 46.07 2.31
C ALA A 978 7.73 47.47 1.72
N THR A 979 6.78 48.34 2.02
CA THR A 979 6.77 49.73 1.53
C THR A 979 7.66 50.62 2.39
N LEU A 980 8.49 51.43 1.73
CA LEU A 980 9.36 52.44 2.32
C LEU A 980 8.73 53.83 2.21
N ASP A 981 8.82 54.61 3.28
CA ASP A 981 8.48 56.05 3.31
C ASP A 981 9.50 56.75 4.23
N ILE A 982 10.66 57.10 3.68
CA ILE A 982 11.82 57.55 4.46
C ILE A 982 12.43 58.82 3.86
N ASP A 983 12.37 59.89 4.62
CA ASP A 983 13.10 61.13 4.38
C ASP A 983 14.50 61.07 5.02
N ALA A 984 15.55 61.38 4.26
CA ALA A 984 16.91 61.47 4.78
C ALA A 984 17.66 62.71 4.25
N ASN A 985 18.59 63.26 5.04
CA ASN A 985 19.31 64.49 4.73
C ASN A 985 20.83 64.29 4.76
N TYR A 986 21.54 64.87 3.78
CA TYR A 986 22.99 65.00 3.77
C TYR A 986 23.41 66.47 3.69
N ILE A 987 24.22 66.93 4.64
CA ILE A 987 24.58 68.34 4.77
C ILE A 987 25.94 68.60 4.09
N VAL A 988 25.96 69.56 3.17
CA VAL A 988 27.18 70.05 2.51
C VAL A 988 27.35 71.54 2.77
N ARG A 989 28.60 71.99 2.95
CA ARG A 989 28.93 73.43 3.06
C ARG A 989 29.56 73.91 1.77
N THR A 990 28.85 74.76 1.03
CA THR A 990 29.32 75.23 -0.27
C THR A 990 28.88 76.68 -0.53
N PRO A 991 29.68 77.50 -1.20
CA PRO A 991 29.24 78.84 -1.57
C PRO A 991 28.21 78.79 -2.71
N LEU A 992 27.26 79.72 -2.69
CA LEU A 992 26.16 79.79 -3.66
C LEU A 992 26.46 80.71 -4.85
N ASN A 993 27.62 81.35 -4.89
CA ASN A 993 27.95 82.33 -5.93
C ASN A 993 27.97 81.72 -7.34
N VAL A 994 28.32 80.43 -7.48
CA VAL A 994 28.26 79.71 -8.76
C VAL A 994 26.83 79.28 -9.07
N PHE A 995 26.10 78.82 -8.05
CA PHE A 995 24.69 78.42 -8.18
C PHE A 995 23.81 79.60 -8.58
N LEU A 996 24.01 80.78 -8.00
CA LEU A 996 23.15 81.95 -8.18
C LEU A 996 23.75 83.00 -9.14
N ALA A 997 24.81 82.66 -9.88
CA ALA A 997 25.57 83.60 -10.70
C ALA A 997 24.69 84.49 -11.61
N GLU A 998 23.63 83.93 -12.19
CA GLU A 998 22.68 84.62 -13.08
C GLU A 998 21.83 85.70 -12.39
N TYR A 999 21.63 85.61 -11.07
CA TYR A 999 20.86 86.58 -10.28
C TYR A 999 21.73 87.71 -9.71
N MET A 1000 23.06 87.66 -9.91
CA MET A 1000 24.03 88.47 -9.16
C MET A 1000 24.76 89.54 -9.99
N VAL A 1001 24.36 89.74 -11.24
CA VAL A 1001 25.06 90.53 -12.29
C VAL A 1001 25.25 92.03 -11.95
N SER A 1002 24.70 92.55 -10.85
CA SER A 1002 24.80 93.99 -10.52
C SER A 1002 24.75 94.36 -9.02
N ASN A 1003 24.83 93.39 -8.09
CA ASN A 1003 24.80 93.66 -6.64
C ASN A 1003 26.04 93.08 -5.93
N THR A 1004 27.06 93.92 -5.73
CA THR A 1004 28.34 93.51 -5.12
C THR A 1004 28.22 93.07 -3.65
N GLY A 1005 27.16 93.52 -2.93
CA GLY A 1005 26.91 93.11 -1.55
C GLY A 1005 26.42 91.66 -1.45
N ILE A 1006 25.44 91.29 -2.28
CA ILE A 1006 24.92 89.92 -2.37
C ILE A 1006 25.98 88.99 -2.96
N GLU A 1007 26.85 89.50 -3.84
CA GLU A 1007 27.97 88.72 -4.37
C GLU A 1007 28.99 88.31 -3.33
N GLN A 1008 29.31 89.20 -2.39
CA GLN A 1008 30.15 88.81 -1.25
C GLN A 1008 29.45 87.82 -0.32
N GLU A 1009 28.16 88.00 -0.08
CA GLU A 1009 27.37 87.11 0.78
C GLU A 1009 27.27 85.69 0.20
N ALA A 1010 27.00 85.52 -1.09
CA ALA A 1010 26.92 84.21 -1.73
C ALA A 1010 28.28 83.50 -1.88
N ARG A 1011 29.40 84.22 -1.78
CA ARG A 1011 30.76 83.65 -1.74
C ARG A 1011 31.11 83.06 -0.37
N SER A 1012 30.35 83.41 0.68
CA SER A 1012 30.47 82.73 1.97
C SER A 1012 29.90 81.32 1.87
N THR A 1013 30.51 80.36 2.56
CA THR A 1013 30.03 78.98 2.59
C THR A 1013 28.70 78.91 3.31
N GLN A 1014 27.65 78.46 2.62
CA GLN A 1014 26.31 78.28 3.16
C GLN A 1014 26.06 76.80 3.46
N THR A 1015 25.20 76.53 4.43
CA THR A 1015 24.71 75.18 4.70
C THR A 1015 23.68 74.81 3.63
N THR A 1016 23.96 73.76 2.89
CA THR A 1016 23.07 73.18 1.87
C THR A 1016 22.68 71.79 2.33
N GLU A 1017 21.38 71.56 2.50
CA GLU A 1017 20.82 70.24 2.78
C GLU A 1017 20.45 69.57 1.45
N LEU A 1018 21.05 68.43 1.18
CA LEU A 1018 20.60 67.49 0.16
C LEU A 1018 19.58 66.57 0.82
N ILE A 1019 18.34 66.62 0.34
CA ILE A 1019 17.24 65.77 0.82
C ILE A 1019 17.14 64.58 -0.14
N LEU A 1020 17.02 63.38 0.42
CA LEU A 1020 16.77 62.13 -0.26
C LEU A 1020 15.43 61.61 0.26
N ASP A 1021 14.48 61.44 -0.64
CA ASP A 1021 13.16 60.85 -0.39
C ASP A 1021 13.17 59.43 -0.97
N LEU A 1022 13.11 58.44 -0.07
CA LEU A 1022 13.18 57.01 -0.37
C LEU A 1022 11.77 56.40 -0.22
N THR A 1023 11.15 56.09 -1.35
CA THR A 1023 9.80 55.50 -1.44
C THR A 1023 9.82 54.19 -2.24
N GLY A 1024 8.65 53.59 -2.50
CA GLY A 1024 8.55 52.32 -3.23
C GLY A 1024 8.58 51.10 -2.31
N THR A 1025 8.94 49.93 -2.82
CA THR A 1025 9.14 48.72 -2.00
C THR A 1025 10.62 48.52 -1.69
N ILE A 1026 10.94 47.75 -0.64
CA ILE A 1026 12.33 47.35 -0.33
C ILE A 1026 13.00 46.72 -1.54
N PHE A 1027 12.27 45.89 -2.28
CA PHE A 1027 12.76 45.26 -3.50
C PHE A 1027 12.98 46.23 -4.67
N LYS A 1028 12.17 47.28 -4.75
CA LYS A 1028 12.23 48.28 -5.83
C LYS A 1028 12.15 49.69 -5.25
N PRO A 1029 13.24 50.17 -4.62
CA PRO A 1029 13.27 51.49 -4.03
C PRO A 1029 13.25 52.57 -5.12
N ILE A 1030 12.51 53.65 -4.87
CA ILE A 1030 12.43 54.84 -5.69
C ILE A 1030 13.14 55.96 -4.91
N ILE A 1031 14.25 56.45 -5.47
CA ILE A 1031 15.08 57.48 -4.85
C ILE A 1031 14.85 58.81 -5.57
N ASN A 1032 14.33 59.80 -4.85
CA ASN A 1032 14.19 61.17 -5.33
C ASN A 1032 15.10 62.11 -4.54
N PHE A 1033 15.63 63.14 -5.21
CA PHE A 1033 16.48 64.14 -4.56
C PHE A 1033 15.87 65.53 -4.56
N ASP A 1034 16.18 66.29 -3.51
CA ASP A 1034 15.87 67.72 -3.43
C ASP A 1034 17.01 68.48 -2.72
N ILE A 1035 17.00 69.80 -2.81
CA ILE A 1035 17.98 70.69 -2.19
C ILE A 1035 17.22 71.73 -1.37
N ALA A 1036 17.69 71.95 -0.15
CA ALA A 1036 17.19 72.98 0.76
C ALA A 1036 18.33 73.82 1.34
N PHE A 1037 17.99 75.06 1.67
CA PHE A 1037 18.92 76.02 2.26
C PHE A 1037 18.35 76.55 3.58
N PRO A 1038 18.59 75.84 4.70
CA PRO A 1038 17.97 76.15 5.98
C PRO A 1038 18.40 77.52 6.53
N ASP A 1039 19.68 77.87 6.37
CA ASP A 1039 20.30 79.04 7.00
C ASP A 1039 20.15 80.35 6.19
N LEU A 1040 19.67 80.27 4.95
CA LEU A 1040 19.55 81.45 4.09
C LEU A 1040 18.44 82.40 4.57
N GLN A 1041 18.77 83.70 4.57
CA GLN A 1041 17.85 84.79 4.89
C GLN A 1041 17.87 85.90 3.82
N GLY A 1042 16.87 86.80 3.86
CA GLY A 1042 16.83 88.00 3.01
C GLY A 1042 16.70 87.73 1.50
N GLU A 1043 17.30 88.61 0.68
CA GLU A 1043 17.23 88.54 -0.79
C GLU A 1043 17.94 87.30 -1.35
N LEU A 1044 19.03 86.83 -0.70
CA LEU A 1044 19.77 85.64 -1.11
C LEU A 1044 18.91 84.37 -1.04
N LYS A 1045 18.07 84.23 0.00
CA LYS A 1045 17.08 83.15 0.10
C LYS A 1045 16.07 83.19 -1.05
N THR A 1046 15.58 84.39 -1.39
CA THR A 1046 14.59 84.56 -2.46
C THR A 1046 15.13 84.12 -3.82
N TYR A 1047 16.39 84.44 -4.13
CA TYR A 1047 17.05 83.97 -5.36
C TYR A 1047 17.29 82.46 -5.36
N ALA A 1048 17.74 81.90 -4.23
CA ALA A 1048 17.92 80.47 -4.08
C ALA A 1048 16.62 79.68 -4.26
N ASP A 1049 15.53 80.10 -3.60
CA ASP A 1049 14.22 79.46 -3.71
C ASP A 1049 13.64 79.60 -5.12
N SER A 1050 13.88 80.72 -5.80
CA SER A 1050 13.47 80.91 -7.20
C SER A 1050 14.20 79.95 -8.13
N LYS A 1051 15.53 79.80 -7.96
CA LYS A 1051 16.33 78.87 -8.77
C LYS A 1051 15.95 77.41 -8.50
N LEU A 1052 15.75 77.04 -7.23
CA LEU A 1052 15.30 75.69 -6.86
C LEU A 1052 13.93 75.36 -7.45
N ARG A 1053 12.99 76.31 -7.46
CA ARG A 1053 11.67 76.09 -8.08
C ARG A 1053 11.78 75.78 -9.58
N THR A 1054 12.70 76.44 -10.28
CA THR A 1054 12.99 76.13 -11.69
C THR A 1054 13.63 74.76 -11.83
N LEU A 1055 14.63 74.42 -11.02
CA LEU A 1055 15.31 73.12 -11.06
C LEU A 1055 14.35 71.96 -10.76
N ARG A 1056 13.42 72.13 -9.81
CA ARG A 1056 12.39 71.12 -9.49
C ARG A 1056 11.41 70.83 -10.64
N THR A 1057 11.37 71.67 -11.69
CA THR A 1057 10.59 71.35 -12.91
C THR A 1057 11.36 70.47 -13.91
N ASN A 1058 12.66 70.26 -13.70
CA ASN A 1058 13.52 69.42 -14.52
C ASN A 1058 14.40 68.53 -13.63
N GLU A 1059 13.90 67.32 -13.38
CA GLU A 1059 14.52 66.33 -12.51
C GLU A 1059 15.98 66.01 -12.90
N ILE A 1060 16.30 65.98 -14.19
CA ILE A 1060 17.65 65.73 -14.69
C ILE A 1060 18.62 66.85 -14.25
N GLU A 1061 18.19 68.10 -14.37
CA GLU A 1061 18.99 69.26 -13.95
C GLU A 1061 19.16 69.31 -12.42
N LEU A 1062 18.11 69.00 -11.66
CA LEU A 1062 18.19 68.90 -10.20
C LEU A 1062 19.15 67.78 -9.78
N ASN A 1063 19.01 66.58 -10.37
CA ASN A 1063 19.88 65.44 -10.10
C ASN A 1063 21.34 65.75 -10.47
N ASN A 1064 21.60 66.45 -11.58
CA ASN A 1064 22.96 66.90 -11.94
C ASN A 1064 23.57 67.82 -10.87
N GLN A 1065 22.78 68.75 -10.31
CA GLN A 1065 23.24 69.62 -9.22
C GLN A 1065 23.53 68.80 -7.95
N VAL A 1066 22.69 67.83 -7.62
CA VAL A 1066 22.87 66.93 -6.46
C VAL A 1066 24.12 66.05 -6.63
N VAL A 1067 24.32 65.44 -7.80
CA VAL A 1067 25.51 64.64 -8.11
C VAL A 1067 26.78 65.49 -8.02
N GLN A 1068 26.76 66.72 -8.55
CA GLN A 1068 27.91 67.62 -8.43
C GLN A 1068 28.23 67.97 -6.98
N LEU A 1069 27.20 68.21 -6.15
CA LEU A 1069 27.38 68.48 -4.72
C LEU A 1069 27.91 67.26 -3.97
N ILE A 1070 27.47 66.07 -4.33
CA ILE A 1070 27.92 64.81 -3.74
C ILE A 1070 29.40 64.53 -4.08
N VAL A 1071 29.79 64.67 -5.35
CA VAL A 1071 31.13 64.33 -5.83
C VAL A 1071 32.15 65.43 -5.53
N PHE A 1072 31.81 66.68 -5.81
CA PHE A 1072 32.75 67.81 -5.81
C PHE A 1072 32.44 68.89 -4.77
N GLN A 1073 31.36 68.75 -3.99
CA GLN A 1073 30.94 69.71 -2.95
C GLN A 1073 30.77 71.15 -3.46
N THR A 1074 30.44 71.31 -4.75
CA THR A 1074 30.18 72.61 -5.40
C THR A 1074 28.96 72.50 -6.30
N PHE A 1075 28.30 73.62 -6.60
CA PHE A 1075 27.22 73.64 -7.60
C PHE A 1075 27.78 73.75 -9.03
N LEU A 1076 27.00 73.29 -10.02
CA LEU A 1076 27.27 73.52 -11.44
C LEU A 1076 26.84 74.92 -11.85
N SER A 1077 27.65 75.60 -12.66
CA SER A 1077 27.27 76.86 -13.30
C SER A 1077 26.18 76.62 -14.34
N SER A 1078 25.22 77.53 -14.46
CA SER A 1078 24.10 77.42 -15.40
C SER A 1078 24.45 77.59 -16.89
N ASP A 1079 25.74 77.77 -17.24
CA ASP A 1079 26.20 77.93 -18.63
C ASP A 1079 27.33 76.94 -18.95
N GLY A 1080 26.95 75.76 -19.45
CA GLY A 1080 27.87 74.76 -19.99
C GLY A 1080 28.30 75.17 -21.40
N GLY A 1081 29.49 75.75 -21.54
CA GLY A 1081 30.05 76.07 -22.86
C GLY A 1081 31.51 76.52 -22.82
N ILE A 1082 32.44 75.60 -23.08
CA ILE A 1082 33.85 75.93 -23.36
C ILE A 1082 33.86 76.79 -24.63
N THR A 1083 33.99 78.11 -24.48
CA THR A 1083 34.19 79.02 -25.61
C THR A 1083 35.70 79.20 -25.81
N PRO A 1084 36.31 78.71 -26.91
CA PRO A 1084 37.73 78.83 -27.13
C PRO A 1084 38.06 80.23 -27.64
N GLY A 1085 38.71 81.05 -26.79
CA GLY A 1085 39.38 82.26 -27.26
C GLY A 1085 39.26 83.48 -26.37
N VAL A 1086 39.81 83.45 -25.15
CA VAL A 1086 40.37 84.65 -24.50
C VAL A 1086 41.63 84.26 -23.73
N SER A 1087 42.72 84.91 -24.08
CA SER A 1087 44.08 84.73 -23.58
C SER A 1087 44.29 85.38 -22.22
N ASN A 1088 44.19 84.62 -21.13
CA ASN A 1088 44.83 84.95 -19.86
C ASN A 1088 45.42 83.69 -19.22
N SER A 1089 46.72 83.50 -19.47
CA SER A 1089 47.47 82.25 -19.34
C SER A 1089 48.36 82.19 -18.09
N SER A 1090 47.86 82.54 -16.89
CA SER A 1090 48.73 82.51 -15.69
C SER A 1090 48.18 81.80 -14.44
N LEU A 1091 47.01 81.14 -14.50
CA LEU A 1091 46.48 80.36 -13.37
C LEU A 1091 45.99 78.95 -13.72
N LEU A 1092 46.12 78.51 -14.98
CA LEU A 1092 45.70 77.17 -15.44
C LEU A 1092 46.84 76.32 -16.04
N THR A 1093 48.06 76.83 -16.11
CA THR A 1093 49.21 76.13 -16.73
C THR A 1093 50.12 75.39 -15.73
N SER A 1094 49.87 75.45 -14.42
CA SER A 1094 50.67 74.75 -13.41
C SER A 1094 49.97 73.59 -12.69
N ALA A 1095 48.72 73.24 -13.05
CA ALA A 1095 47.98 72.15 -12.40
C ALA A 1095 47.30 71.15 -13.37
N ALA A 1096 47.48 71.29 -14.69
CA ALA A 1096 46.73 70.49 -15.68
C ALA A 1096 47.62 69.80 -16.74
N GLY A 1097 48.84 69.41 -16.36
CA GLY A 1097 49.81 68.82 -17.30
C GLY A 1097 49.82 67.29 -17.39
N ASN A 1098 49.43 66.56 -16.34
CA ASN A 1098 49.61 65.10 -16.28
C ASN A 1098 48.38 64.28 -15.80
N THR A 1099 47.29 64.90 -15.35
CA THR A 1099 46.14 64.20 -14.75
C THR A 1099 44.94 64.01 -15.68
N LEU A 1100 44.84 64.75 -16.79
CA LEU A 1100 43.70 64.65 -17.72
C LEU A 1100 43.84 63.51 -18.74
N SER A 1101 45.07 63.10 -19.08
CA SER A 1101 45.32 62.01 -20.04
C SER A 1101 45.16 60.61 -19.43
N GLU A 1102 45.50 60.42 -18.14
CA GLU A 1102 45.31 59.15 -17.43
C GLU A 1102 43.83 58.83 -17.18
N LEU A 1103 42.98 59.85 -17.01
CA LEU A 1103 41.53 59.70 -16.80
C LEU A 1103 40.80 59.23 -18.07
N VAL A 1104 41.20 59.75 -19.24
CA VAL A 1104 40.64 59.34 -20.54
C VAL A 1104 41.13 57.95 -20.94
N SER A 1105 42.38 57.60 -20.64
CA SER A 1105 42.94 56.29 -20.99
C SER A 1105 42.38 55.15 -20.14
N ASN A 1106 42.12 55.37 -18.85
CA ASN A 1106 41.49 54.39 -17.97
C ASN A 1106 40.00 54.19 -18.28
N GLN A 1107 39.26 55.24 -18.62
CA GLN A 1107 37.87 55.10 -19.05
C GLN A 1107 37.72 54.41 -20.42
N LEU A 1108 38.62 54.69 -21.37
CA LEU A 1108 38.65 53.99 -22.66
C LEU A 1108 39.05 52.51 -22.50
N SER A 1109 39.96 52.20 -21.58
CA SER A 1109 40.37 50.83 -21.27
C SER A 1109 39.22 50.00 -20.69
N ASN A 1110 38.43 50.59 -19.77
CA ASN A 1110 37.28 49.91 -19.17
C ASN A 1110 36.10 49.77 -20.15
N LEU A 1111 35.82 50.80 -20.97
CA LEU A 1111 34.78 50.75 -22.00
C LEU A 1111 35.08 49.69 -23.08
N LEU A 1112 36.33 49.61 -23.55
CA LEU A 1112 36.73 48.62 -24.55
C LEU A 1112 36.83 47.20 -23.96
N THR A 1113 37.20 47.07 -22.68
CA THR A 1113 37.22 45.76 -21.99
C THR A 1113 35.80 45.20 -21.85
N GLY A 1114 34.83 46.02 -21.43
CA GLY A 1114 33.42 45.59 -21.31
C GLY A 1114 32.77 45.25 -22.66
N LEU A 1115 33.00 46.06 -23.70
CA LEU A 1115 32.43 45.80 -25.04
C LEU A 1115 33.02 44.57 -25.74
N LEU A 1116 34.29 44.24 -25.47
CA LEU A 1116 34.97 43.09 -26.08
C LEU A 1116 34.82 41.80 -25.28
N SER A 1117 34.60 41.87 -23.95
CA SER A 1117 34.27 40.68 -23.16
C SER A 1117 32.93 40.11 -23.61
N GLU A 1118 31.90 40.95 -23.71
CA GLU A 1118 30.54 40.54 -24.07
C GLU A 1118 30.43 39.95 -25.50
N ALA A 1119 31.27 40.40 -26.43
CA ALA A 1119 31.23 39.95 -27.83
C ALA A 1119 32.03 38.65 -28.11
N LEU A 1120 32.93 38.23 -27.22
CA LEU A 1120 33.91 37.16 -27.48
C LEU A 1120 33.91 36.03 -26.44
N SER A 1121 33.22 36.17 -25.31
CA SER A 1121 33.13 35.14 -24.26
C SER A 1121 32.03 34.08 -24.46
N ASP A 1122 31.12 34.26 -25.42
CA ASP A 1122 30.01 33.33 -25.67
C ASP A 1122 30.44 31.95 -26.25
N ASN A 1123 31.64 31.86 -26.82
CA ASN A 1123 32.22 30.59 -27.29
C ASN A 1123 33.40 30.25 -26.37
N GLY A 1124 33.19 29.36 -25.38
CA GLY A 1124 34.04 29.05 -24.20
C GLY A 1124 35.54 28.72 -24.36
N LEU A 1125 36.16 29.03 -25.50
CA LEU A 1125 37.61 28.99 -25.69
C LEU A 1125 38.34 30.16 -24.99
N ILE A 1126 37.75 31.35 -24.92
CA ILE A 1126 38.34 32.54 -24.29
C ILE A 1126 37.61 32.84 -22.97
N SER A 1127 38.29 32.64 -21.84
CA SER A 1127 37.73 32.84 -20.49
C SER A 1127 37.80 34.30 -20.00
N GLY A 1128 38.48 35.18 -20.73
CA GLY A 1128 38.48 36.62 -20.44
C GLY A 1128 39.46 37.42 -21.29
N ILE A 1129 39.17 38.71 -21.47
CA ILE A 1129 40.03 39.66 -22.17
C ILE A 1129 40.21 40.93 -21.34
N ASP A 1130 41.46 41.35 -21.11
CA ASP A 1130 41.77 42.63 -20.48
C ASP A 1130 42.45 43.56 -21.49
N PHE A 1131 41.86 44.73 -21.77
CA PHE A 1131 42.46 45.71 -22.67
C PHE A 1131 42.91 46.96 -21.89
N LYS A 1132 44.18 47.33 -22.05
CA LYS A 1132 44.78 48.52 -21.44
C LYS A 1132 45.42 49.40 -22.50
N VAL A 1133 45.06 50.68 -22.50
CA VAL A 1133 45.71 51.70 -23.32
C VAL A 1133 46.30 52.76 -22.38
N GLY A 1134 47.57 53.07 -22.56
CA GLY A 1134 48.26 54.17 -21.90
C GLY A 1134 48.78 55.17 -22.91
N LEU A 1135 48.66 56.46 -22.61
CA LEU A 1135 49.25 57.56 -23.37
C LEU A 1135 50.26 58.27 -22.48
N ARG A 1136 51.54 58.20 -22.83
CA ARG A 1136 52.63 58.79 -22.06
C ARG A 1136 53.35 59.83 -22.92
N ASN A 1137 53.39 61.08 -22.46
CA ASN A 1137 54.17 62.15 -23.09
C ASN A 1137 55.41 62.39 -22.25
N ASN A 1138 56.59 62.05 -22.77
CA ASN A 1138 57.83 62.06 -22.02
C ASN A 1138 58.61 63.34 -22.35
N SER A 1139 58.22 64.49 -21.79
CA SER A 1139 58.98 65.74 -21.89
C SER A 1139 59.91 65.87 -20.69
N GLY A 1140 61.23 65.72 -20.89
CA GLY A 1140 62.23 65.79 -19.82
C GLY A 1140 62.32 67.18 -19.17
N LEU A 1141 62.12 67.26 -17.85
CA LEU A 1141 62.11 68.52 -17.09
C LEU A 1141 63.47 68.90 -16.45
N PHE A 1142 64.57 68.19 -16.77
CA PHE A 1142 65.91 68.50 -16.25
C PHE A 1142 67.02 68.19 -17.27
N SER A 1143 67.43 69.18 -18.08
CA SER A 1143 68.73 69.15 -18.76
C SER A 1143 69.22 70.58 -19.03
N THR A 1144 70.24 71.02 -18.30
CA THR A 1144 70.86 72.36 -18.42
C THR A 1144 72.19 72.35 -19.19
N ASP A 1145 72.52 71.29 -19.92
CA ASP A 1145 73.74 71.23 -20.74
C ASP A 1145 73.47 71.44 -22.23
N ALA A 1146 74.17 72.41 -22.82
CA ALA A 1146 74.18 72.70 -24.25
C ALA A 1146 74.93 71.59 -25.00
N GLY A 1147 74.20 70.57 -25.45
CA GLY A 1147 74.73 69.46 -26.25
C GLY A 1147 73.96 68.13 -26.11
N ALA A 1148 72.95 68.04 -25.24
CA ALA A 1148 72.14 66.83 -25.06
C ALA A 1148 70.97 66.76 -26.06
N LEU A 1149 70.69 65.54 -26.56
CA LEU A 1149 69.59 65.22 -27.46
C LEU A 1149 68.25 65.34 -26.72
N ASN A 1150 67.39 66.26 -27.15
CA ASN A 1150 66.00 66.34 -26.69
C ASN A 1150 65.15 65.30 -27.43
N PHE A 1151 64.48 64.43 -26.69
CA PHE A 1151 63.49 63.51 -27.23
C PHE A 1151 62.12 63.92 -26.70
N ASN A 1152 61.31 64.57 -27.53
CA ASN A 1152 59.88 64.75 -27.27
C ASN A 1152 59.17 63.52 -27.82
N GLU A 1153 58.93 62.54 -26.95
CA GLU A 1153 58.36 61.27 -27.33
C GLU A 1153 56.92 61.15 -26.79
N VAL A 1154 55.98 60.96 -27.72
CA VAL A 1154 54.62 60.53 -27.36
C VAL A 1154 54.54 59.03 -27.59
N GLU A 1155 54.38 58.29 -26.51
CA GLU A 1155 54.26 56.84 -26.48
C GLU A 1155 52.80 56.45 -26.22
N VAL A 1156 52.25 55.64 -27.11
CA VAL A 1156 50.96 54.97 -26.92
C VAL A 1156 51.23 53.50 -26.66
N ASP A 1157 50.99 53.05 -25.43
CA ASP A 1157 51.10 51.65 -25.01
C ASP A 1157 49.73 50.99 -25.12
N GLY A 1158 49.62 49.95 -25.94
CA GLY A 1158 48.43 49.11 -26.01
C GLY A 1158 48.78 47.70 -25.54
N ARG A 1159 48.06 47.19 -24.53
CA ARG A 1159 48.26 45.84 -24.00
C ARG A 1159 46.93 45.11 -23.89
N THR A 1160 46.88 43.94 -24.48
CA THR A 1160 45.77 43.01 -24.39
C THR A 1160 46.24 41.74 -23.69
N ARG A 1161 45.43 41.23 -22.75
CA ARG A 1161 45.64 39.92 -22.17
C ARG A 1161 44.42 39.06 -22.45
N PHE A 1162 44.63 37.96 -23.14
CA PHE A 1162 43.64 36.91 -23.34
C PHE A 1162 43.89 35.80 -22.31
N ARG A 1163 42.82 35.29 -21.70
CA ARG A 1163 42.83 34.13 -20.79
C ARG A 1163 42.06 32.99 -21.45
N PHE A 1164 42.57 31.77 -21.33
CA PHE A 1164 42.01 30.55 -21.91
C PHE A 1164 42.08 29.43 -20.85
N LEU A 1165 41.32 28.34 -21.04
CA LEU A 1165 41.36 27.13 -20.21
C LEU A 1165 41.17 27.41 -18.71
N ASN A 1166 40.05 28.03 -18.32
CA ASN A 1166 39.77 28.44 -16.94
C ASN A 1166 40.94 29.19 -16.30
N GLU A 1167 41.47 30.18 -17.04
CA GLU A 1167 42.63 30.99 -16.67
C GLU A 1167 43.99 30.26 -16.51
N ARG A 1168 44.08 28.96 -16.80
CA ARG A 1168 45.34 28.21 -16.75
C ARG A 1168 46.33 28.64 -17.84
N MET A 1169 45.84 29.21 -18.94
CA MET A 1169 46.66 29.77 -20.01
C MET A 1169 46.38 31.26 -20.20
N SER A 1170 47.43 32.08 -20.31
CA SER A 1170 47.27 33.50 -20.66
C SER A 1170 48.23 33.95 -21.75
N LEU A 1171 47.69 34.64 -22.75
CA LEU A 1171 48.44 35.27 -23.84
C LEU A 1171 48.36 36.79 -23.68
N LYS A 1172 49.49 37.42 -23.37
CA LYS A 1172 49.63 38.87 -23.29
C LYS A 1172 50.26 39.35 -24.59
N VAL A 1173 49.52 40.13 -25.35
CA VAL A 1173 49.98 40.78 -26.58
C VAL A 1173 49.93 42.27 -26.37
N GLY A 1174 51.06 42.94 -26.51
CA GLY A 1174 51.10 44.38 -26.42
C GLY A 1174 52.14 44.98 -27.34
N GLY A 1175 52.10 46.30 -27.46
CA GLY A 1175 53.16 47.03 -28.12
C GLY A 1175 53.05 48.53 -27.89
N ASN A 1176 54.19 49.18 -28.06
CA ASN A 1176 54.32 50.60 -27.80
C ASN A 1176 54.52 51.27 -29.15
N PHE A 1177 53.61 52.17 -29.53
CA PHE A 1177 53.80 53.05 -30.66
C PHE A 1177 54.46 54.34 -30.18
N VAL A 1178 55.66 54.57 -30.68
CA VAL A 1178 56.49 55.70 -30.30
C VAL A 1178 56.53 56.69 -31.46
N ARG A 1179 55.99 57.89 -31.25
CA ARG A 1179 56.13 59.02 -32.18
C ARG A 1179 57.19 59.98 -31.66
N ASN A 1180 58.26 60.14 -32.44
CA ASN A 1180 59.37 61.04 -32.17
C ASN A 1180 59.36 62.15 -33.24
N GLU A 1181 59.39 63.42 -32.85
CA GLU A 1181 59.24 64.57 -33.77
C GLU A 1181 60.55 65.20 -34.27
N ASP A 1182 61.72 64.81 -33.74
CA ASP A 1182 63.02 65.36 -34.19
C ASP A 1182 63.85 64.35 -35.01
N VAL A 1183 64.12 64.70 -36.27
CA VAL A 1183 64.85 63.87 -37.25
C VAL A 1183 66.35 64.20 -37.23
N ILE A 1184 67.13 63.51 -36.38
CA ILE A 1184 68.56 63.30 -36.62
C ILE A 1184 68.93 61.86 -36.18
N GLY A 1185 68.98 60.93 -37.13
CA GLY A 1185 69.37 59.52 -36.88
C GLY A 1185 68.63 58.43 -37.68
N GLY A 1186 67.63 58.78 -38.49
CA GLY A 1186 67.01 57.85 -39.45
C GLY A 1186 66.04 56.80 -38.89
N LEU A 1187 65.78 56.78 -37.58
CA LEU A 1187 64.74 55.95 -36.96
C LEU A 1187 63.47 56.80 -36.80
N GLY A 1188 62.52 56.68 -37.73
CA GLY A 1188 61.19 57.29 -37.62
C GLY A 1188 60.33 56.64 -36.53
N SER A 1189 59.04 57.00 -36.46
CA SER A 1189 58.08 56.38 -35.53
C SER A 1189 58.13 54.86 -35.61
N TYR A 1190 58.08 54.17 -34.47
CA TYR A 1190 58.25 52.73 -34.41
C TYR A 1190 57.22 52.05 -33.50
N ILE A 1191 56.99 50.76 -33.77
CA ILE A 1191 56.18 49.88 -32.93
C ILE A 1191 57.12 48.85 -32.29
N ALA A 1192 57.15 48.82 -30.96
CA ALA A 1192 57.87 47.81 -30.19
C ALA A 1192 56.87 46.78 -29.66
N GLY A 1193 56.80 45.60 -30.28
CA GLY A 1193 55.87 44.54 -29.90
C GLY A 1193 56.41 43.63 -28.79
N ASN A 1194 55.54 43.23 -27.88
CA ASN A 1194 55.79 42.33 -26.75
C ASN A 1194 54.72 41.24 -26.73
N VAL A 1195 55.14 39.97 -26.78
CA VAL A 1195 54.26 38.81 -26.64
C VAL A 1195 54.75 37.95 -25.49
N VAL A 1196 53.85 37.60 -24.57
CA VAL A 1196 54.14 36.72 -23.44
C VAL A 1196 53.04 35.66 -23.36
N LEU A 1197 53.42 34.39 -23.36
CA LEU A 1197 52.53 33.27 -23.11
C LEU A 1197 52.88 32.64 -21.76
N GLU A 1198 51.89 32.47 -20.88
CA GLU A 1198 52.03 31.82 -19.58
C GLU A 1198 51.06 30.64 -19.47
N TYR A 1199 51.52 29.51 -18.94
CA TYR A 1199 50.71 28.31 -18.68
C TYR A 1199 51.02 27.75 -17.29
N PHE A 1200 49.98 27.45 -16.50
CA PHE A 1200 50.12 26.85 -15.17
C PHE A 1200 50.15 25.32 -15.25
N LEU A 1201 51.23 24.72 -14.76
CA LEU A 1201 51.46 23.27 -14.80
C LEU A 1201 50.73 22.51 -13.68
N THR A 1202 50.38 23.19 -12.59
CA THR A 1202 49.67 22.61 -11.42
C THR A 1202 48.27 23.20 -11.33
N ASP A 1203 47.31 22.41 -10.84
CA ASP A 1203 45.91 22.82 -10.69
C ASP A 1203 45.77 23.94 -9.65
N GLU A 1204 46.59 23.90 -8.60
CA GLU A 1204 46.72 24.95 -7.58
C GLU A 1204 47.38 26.25 -8.09
N ARG A 1205 47.79 26.30 -9.37
CA ARG A 1205 48.41 27.45 -10.05
C ARG A 1205 49.72 27.94 -9.40
N LYS A 1206 50.43 27.08 -8.66
CA LYS A 1206 51.68 27.43 -7.97
C LYS A 1206 52.90 27.38 -8.89
N LEU A 1207 52.95 26.42 -9.82
CA LEU A 1207 54.00 26.26 -10.83
C LEU A 1207 53.54 26.69 -12.22
N LYS A 1208 54.31 27.57 -12.88
CA LYS A 1208 54.00 28.04 -14.24
C LYS A 1208 55.20 28.10 -15.17
N VAL A 1209 54.92 27.92 -16.44
CA VAL A 1209 55.83 28.09 -17.57
C VAL A 1209 55.54 29.43 -18.25
N ARG A 1210 56.59 30.15 -18.63
CA ARG A 1210 56.51 31.44 -19.32
C ARG A 1210 57.40 31.49 -20.54
N LEU A 1211 56.80 31.72 -21.70
CA LEU A 1211 57.46 32.03 -22.97
C LEU A 1211 57.29 33.52 -23.25
N TYR A 1212 58.36 34.22 -23.65
CA TYR A 1212 58.24 35.63 -24.01
C TYR A 1212 59.13 36.02 -25.19
N GLY A 1213 58.64 37.00 -25.96
CA GLY A 1213 59.35 37.70 -27.01
C GLY A 1213 59.09 39.19 -26.90
N THR A 1214 60.14 39.99 -26.74
CA THR A 1214 60.06 41.45 -26.63
C THR A 1214 61.02 42.10 -27.61
N SER A 1215 60.57 43.09 -28.37
CA SER A 1215 61.41 43.90 -29.24
C SER A 1215 61.74 45.23 -28.57
N ASP A 1216 63.02 45.49 -28.29
CA ASP A 1216 63.46 46.71 -27.63
C ASP A 1216 64.63 47.38 -28.39
N ILE A 1217 64.87 48.67 -28.15
CA ILE A 1217 66.01 49.40 -28.73
C ILE A 1217 67.24 49.19 -27.84
N ASP A 1218 68.33 48.74 -28.44
CA ASP A 1218 69.63 48.75 -27.78
C ASP A 1218 70.27 50.15 -27.92
N PHE A 1219 70.20 50.92 -26.84
CA PHE A 1219 70.69 52.31 -26.79
C PHE A 1219 72.20 52.45 -27.06
N GLN A 1220 73.00 51.39 -27.00
CA GLN A 1220 74.43 51.46 -27.36
C GLN A 1220 74.72 51.15 -28.84
N SER A 1221 73.86 50.38 -29.53
CA SER A 1221 74.06 50.01 -30.94
C SER A 1221 73.12 50.71 -31.92
N THR A 1222 72.13 51.47 -31.41
CA THR A 1222 71.09 52.16 -32.23
C THR A 1222 70.42 51.20 -33.23
N SER A 1223 70.23 49.95 -32.83
CA SER A 1223 69.55 48.92 -33.62
C SER A 1223 68.47 48.22 -32.79
N ARG A 1224 67.43 47.70 -33.45
CA ARG A 1224 66.34 46.98 -32.79
C ARG A 1224 66.79 45.56 -32.49
N ARG A 1225 66.65 45.11 -31.24
CA ARG A 1225 67.01 43.76 -30.82
C ARG A 1225 65.79 43.03 -30.26
N GLY A 1226 65.41 41.93 -30.92
CA GLY A 1226 64.45 40.98 -30.37
C GLY A 1226 65.10 40.14 -29.26
N LYS A 1227 64.48 40.11 -28.08
CA LYS A 1227 64.83 39.22 -26.97
C LYS A 1227 63.74 38.15 -26.87
N TYR A 1228 64.10 36.89 -27.01
CA TYR A 1228 63.21 35.76 -26.79
C TYR A 1228 63.76 34.92 -25.64
N GLY A 1229 62.87 34.42 -24.79
CA GLY A 1229 63.26 33.65 -23.64
C GLY A 1229 62.14 32.73 -23.16
N PHE A 1230 62.56 31.76 -22.36
CA PHE A 1230 61.72 30.80 -21.68
C PHE A 1230 62.12 30.80 -20.20
N GLY A 1231 61.15 30.69 -19.30
CA GLY A 1231 61.40 30.62 -17.87
C GLY A 1231 60.29 29.92 -17.11
N PHE A 1232 60.62 29.40 -15.94
CA PHE A 1232 59.67 28.82 -15.00
C PHE A 1232 59.49 29.76 -13.81
N GLY A 1233 58.30 29.77 -13.23
CA GLY A 1233 58.00 30.49 -12.00
C GLY A 1233 57.23 29.60 -11.05
N TYR A 1234 57.71 29.49 -9.82
CA TYR A 1234 57.01 28.81 -8.73
C TYR A 1234 56.72 29.82 -7.62
N ARG A 1235 55.52 29.79 -7.07
CA ARG A 1235 55.13 30.62 -5.93
C ARG A 1235 54.39 29.76 -4.91
N THR A 1236 54.93 29.70 -3.70
CA THR A 1236 54.28 29.10 -2.54
C THR A 1236 54.56 29.94 -1.29
N GLU A 1237 53.70 29.87 -0.30
CA GLU A 1237 53.93 30.43 1.02
C GLU A 1237 54.53 29.35 1.92
N PHE A 1238 55.64 29.64 2.58
CA PHE A 1238 56.39 28.67 3.39
C PHE A 1238 56.93 29.35 4.65
N GLY A 1239 56.94 28.62 5.77
CA GLY A 1239 57.51 29.07 7.03
C GLY A 1239 59.01 28.86 7.12
N THR A 1240 59.54 27.82 6.44
CA THR A 1240 60.97 27.50 6.43
C THR A 1240 61.51 27.11 5.03
N LEU A 1241 62.81 27.25 4.82
CA LEU A 1241 63.44 26.92 3.52
C LEU A 1241 63.31 25.42 3.17
N SER A 1242 63.19 24.55 4.18
CA SER A 1242 62.94 23.11 3.98
C SER A 1242 61.52 22.83 3.50
N GLU A 1243 60.52 23.56 3.99
CA GLU A 1243 59.15 23.48 3.48
C GLU A 1243 59.05 23.97 2.04
N PHE A 1244 59.82 25.00 1.66
CA PHE A 1244 59.90 25.41 0.25
C PHE A 1244 60.46 24.31 -0.64
N GLN A 1245 61.50 23.59 -0.19
CA GLN A 1245 62.09 22.50 -0.96
C GLN A 1245 61.12 21.32 -1.09
N ASN A 1246 60.42 20.97 -0.01
CA ASN A 1246 59.41 19.90 -0.04
C ASN A 1246 58.23 20.30 -0.91
N GLY A 1247 57.64 21.48 -0.71
CA GLY A 1247 56.50 21.94 -1.52
C GLY A 1247 56.84 22.12 -3.00
N LEU A 1248 58.07 22.52 -3.34
CA LEU A 1248 58.53 22.51 -4.75
C LEU A 1248 58.70 21.09 -5.28
N GLY A 1249 59.15 20.15 -4.43
CA GLY A 1249 59.26 18.73 -4.76
C GLY A 1249 57.90 18.11 -5.04
N ASP A 1250 56.95 18.27 -4.11
CA ASP A 1250 55.59 17.75 -4.21
C ASP A 1250 54.87 18.30 -5.46
N SER A 1251 54.99 19.61 -5.73
CA SER A 1251 54.41 20.22 -6.95
C SER A 1251 55.10 19.79 -8.26
N LEU A 1252 56.33 19.24 -8.21
CA LEU A 1252 56.99 18.65 -9.37
C LEU A 1252 56.62 17.17 -9.53
N GLU A 1253 56.41 16.46 -8.41
CA GLU A 1253 55.95 15.07 -8.37
C GLU A 1253 54.52 14.97 -8.90
N GLU A 1254 53.64 15.89 -8.51
CA GLU A 1254 52.26 16.01 -9.02
C GLU A 1254 52.20 16.16 -10.55
N VAL A 1255 53.14 16.92 -11.15
CA VAL A 1255 53.23 17.05 -12.61
C VAL A 1255 53.66 15.72 -13.25
N ILE A 1256 54.56 14.98 -12.62
CA ILE A 1256 55.05 13.68 -13.13
C ILE A 1256 54.00 12.59 -12.98
N ASP A 1257 53.29 12.55 -11.85
CA ASP A 1257 52.22 11.58 -11.60
C ASP A 1257 51.02 11.82 -12.53
N SER A 1258 50.70 13.09 -12.84
CA SER A 1258 49.66 13.42 -13.83
C SER A 1258 49.99 12.96 -15.25
N GLU A 1259 51.27 12.99 -15.67
CA GLU A 1259 51.70 12.43 -16.97
C GLU A 1259 51.74 10.88 -16.95
N LEU A 1260 52.09 10.26 -15.82
CA LEU A 1260 52.12 8.79 -15.67
C LEU A 1260 50.71 8.17 -15.63
N GLU A 1261 49.71 8.89 -15.13
CA GLU A 1261 48.31 8.47 -15.20
C GLU A 1261 47.71 8.63 -16.61
N GLU A 1262 48.14 9.62 -17.41
CA GLU A 1262 47.73 9.75 -18.82
C GLU A 1262 48.45 8.76 -19.77
N GLU A 1263 49.69 8.34 -19.47
CA GLU A 1263 50.39 7.30 -20.24
C GLU A 1263 49.88 5.88 -19.94
N ASN A 1264 49.33 5.63 -18.73
CA ASN A 1264 48.66 4.36 -18.41
C ASN A 1264 47.20 4.30 -18.88
N LYS A 1265 46.63 5.41 -19.37
CA LYS A 1265 45.27 5.52 -19.91
C LYS A 1265 45.21 5.66 -21.45
N ASN A 1266 46.33 5.52 -22.18
CA ASN A 1266 46.37 5.52 -23.66
C ASN A 1266 46.74 4.17 -24.29
#